data_AF-A0A430LYC0-F1
#
_entry.id   AF-A0A430LYC0-F1
#
_cell.length_a   1.000
_cell.length_b   1.000
_cell.length_c   1.000
_cell.angle_alpha   90.00
_cell.angle_beta   90.00
_cell.angle_gamma   90.00
#
_symmetry.space_group_name_H-M   'P 1'
#
loop_
_entity.id
_entity.type
_entity.pdbx_description
1 polymer ?
#
loop_
_entity_poly.entity_id
_entity_poly.type
_entity_poly.pdbx_seq_one_letter_code
_entity_poly.pdbx_strand_id
1 'polypeptide(L)'
;MKFLATLSFVTAAFAASRTTAPSGCLVVRKSPSGGQYGTIQAAVNALSTSASGSQCIFIDQGTYSEQVLVPKRSAQLTIYGYTSDTSSYTGNKVTITAKKSQADGLNNDESATLRVKSPNFKLYNVNVANTYGKGSQAVALSAYADSGYYGCALTGYQDTLLSNEGYQLYSKCLIQGATDFIFGQKASSWFEKCDLRVVSASIGYITANGRDSSSGLSYYVFNNCNIAAASGNSVTNGAYYLGRPWREYARVVFQKTSMTSVINSAGWRIWNSGDERTSNVLFGEYSNTGAGASGTRASFYTKLSSPVSISTILTGSYASKGYYDASYIALACTECRRKHVKCDAGSPQCMRCQTQGLRCRYEPSRRGLKRRKLHHFASRSPGDLSVAGPSTDSTLRAGRQEPEQIVWDSADPHSALADFQPSVDGDDYTWSEPSLGECLLQNAQAAGDGEEMVEDDTLLINLFYANFFRGHPFLVPRALYTAQNYPSYMKLVIHLIGCHYTGTICSETMQGLADDALKKARDRGERSFVLVQALLLFSMILHARCVYDRSRSSLSQAVSLALELNMHRKSFSVAHSAGSPVVKESIRRTWWELYITDGFMAALDHKVNFRCNSVKSDMPLPCEEFLYSGEPLLFEPSTLEQFESRIYTNDDLPFSSFAYRIEAAQLFARTLSIASTHEVHRDQVQNVDNLLVAWHHHLGVGKAEPVDSTGGVDHTLLQAHALIEYTTMYLHFPRSDLIGVIAAASGIKTSLDLLPTYSRSMHGIKAVEAAKRFIDLVGLESSALKHSPLMLKGLLLSCTIQLSASSLRPSRYSDQFHSRLCLSLGILKTLYPVWALAREVSDSIRSMANQALPREKDLTLNPSLSLVDSGINLPAMSEQDEQNPES
;
A
#
# COMPACT_ATOMS: atom_id res chain seq x y z
N MET A 1 8.85 -47.67 -26.32
CA MET A 1 9.27 -47.42 -24.91
C MET A 1 8.41 -46.30 -24.33
N LYS A 2 8.02 -46.37 -23.05
CA LYS A 2 7.25 -45.31 -22.38
C LYS A 2 8.19 -44.20 -21.89
N PHE A 3 7.80 -42.94 -22.04
CA PHE A 3 8.04 -41.89 -21.02
C PHE A 3 6.97 -40.79 -21.17
N LEU A 4 6.55 -40.21 -20.04
CA LEU A 4 5.29 -39.45 -19.94
C LEU A 4 5.42 -37.99 -20.40
N ALA A 5 4.33 -37.47 -20.97
CA ALA A 5 4.09 -36.04 -21.08
C ALA A 5 3.49 -35.48 -19.79
N THR A 6 4.03 -34.37 -19.27
CA THR A 6 3.48 -33.63 -18.14
C THR A 6 2.80 -32.35 -18.63
N LEU A 7 1.46 -32.30 -18.54
CA LEU A 7 0.69 -31.05 -18.71
C LEU A 7 1.08 -30.03 -17.64
N SER A 8 1.20 -28.75 -18.03
CA SER A 8 1.14 -27.62 -17.09
C SER A 8 -0.23 -26.95 -17.20
N PHE A 9 -0.90 -26.80 -16.06
CA PHE A 9 -2.28 -26.33 -15.97
C PHE A 9 -2.39 -24.80 -16.02
N VAL A 10 -3.52 -24.33 -16.58
CA VAL A 10 -4.00 -22.95 -16.40
C VAL A 10 -4.30 -22.72 -14.90
N THR A 11 -3.56 -21.82 -14.26
CA THR A 11 -3.81 -21.45 -12.86
C THR A 11 -4.84 -20.33 -12.77
N ALA A 12 -6.10 -20.69 -12.48
CA ALA A 12 -7.02 -19.75 -11.86
C ALA A 12 -6.42 -19.26 -10.52
N ALA A 13 -6.66 -18.00 -10.16
CA ALA A 13 -6.29 -17.47 -8.85
C ALA A 13 -7.21 -18.04 -7.76
N PHE A 14 -6.98 -19.30 -7.40
CA PHE A 14 -7.61 -19.93 -6.25
C PHE A 14 -7.30 -19.12 -4.99
N ALA A 15 -8.27 -19.02 -4.07
CA ALA A 15 -7.97 -18.61 -2.71
C ALA A 15 -6.85 -19.52 -2.18
N ALA A 16 -5.80 -18.96 -1.59
CA ALA A 16 -4.65 -19.73 -1.13
C ALA A 16 -5.15 -20.87 -0.23
N SER A 17 -4.98 -22.10 -0.69
CA SER A 17 -5.36 -23.29 0.05
C SER A 17 -4.21 -23.69 0.98
N ARG A 18 -4.53 -24.45 2.02
CA ARG A 18 -3.53 -25.03 2.93
C ARG A 18 -3.91 -26.48 3.18
N THR A 19 -3.75 -27.29 2.13
CA THR A 19 -4.05 -28.73 2.12
C THR A 19 -2.82 -29.60 2.41
N THR A 20 -1.64 -28.97 2.51
CA THR A 20 -0.37 -29.61 2.89
C THR A 20 0.32 -28.79 3.99
N ALA A 21 1.24 -29.43 4.71
CA ALA A 21 2.03 -28.78 5.73
C ALA A 21 3.02 -27.77 5.11
N PRO A 22 3.08 -26.52 5.61
CA PRO A 22 4.17 -25.61 5.26
C PRO A 22 5.54 -26.17 5.70
N SER A 23 6.60 -25.75 5.02
CA SER A 23 7.96 -26.21 5.32
C SER A 23 8.35 -25.93 6.78
N GLY A 24 8.98 -26.90 7.43
CA GLY A 24 9.40 -26.81 8.84
C GLY A 24 8.31 -27.03 9.89
N CYS A 25 7.04 -27.20 9.51
CA CYS A 25 5.98 -27.47 10.48
C CYS A 25 5.92 -28.94 10.90
N LEU A 26 5.69 -29.21 12.20
CA LEU A 26 5.30 -30.54 12.66
C LEU A 26 3.91 -30.90 12.13
N VAL A 27 3.70 -32.15 11.74
CA VAL A 27 2.43 -32.61 11.18
C VAL A 27 1.64 -33.39 12.22
N VAL A 28 0.42 -32.95 12.50
CA VAL A 28 -0.58 -33.65 13.32
C VAL A 28 -1.61 -34.27 12.39
N ARG A 29 -1.89 -35.57 12.54
CA ARG A 29 -2.98 -36.26 11.81
C ARG A 29 -3.49 -37.49 12.54
N LYS A 30 -4.71 -37.94 12.22
CA LYS A 30 -5.35 -39.10 12.87
C LYS A 30 -4.61 -40.43 12.72
N SER A 31 -3.96 -40.64 11.58
CA SER A 31 -3.14 -41.82 11.29
C SER A 31 -1.71 -41.37 10.97
N PRO A 32 -0.88 -41.07 11.99
CA PRO A 32 0.47 -40.55 11.78
C PRO A 32 1.40 -41.61 11.19
N SER A 33 2.25 -41.21 10.25
CA SER A 33 3.43 -41.98 9.84
C SER A 33 4.68 -41.52 10.61
N GLY A 34 5.86 -42.09 10.30
CA GLY A 34 7.12 -41.72 10.95
C GLY A 34 7.37 -40.20 10.94
N GLY A 35 7.69 -39.64 12.10
CA GLY A 35 7.90 -38.19 12.30
C GLY A 35 6.63 -37.34 12.47
N GLN A 36 5.45 -37.94 12.52
CA GLN A 36 4.15 -37.26 12.66
C GLN A 36 3.49 -37.56 14.01
N TYR A 37 2.52 -36.72 14.41
CA TYR A 37 1.87 -36.78 15.73
C TYR A 37 0.39 -37.14 15.61
N GLY A 38 -0.11 -37.99 16.51
CA GLY A 38 -1.53 -38.37 16.58
C GLY A 38 -2.45 -37.34 17.26
N THR A 39 -1.88 -36.45 18.08
CA THR A 39 -2.57 -35.41 18.86
C THR A 39 -1.88 -34.07 18.72
N ILE A 40 -2.62 -32.99 18.94
CA ILE A 40 -2.10 -31.62 18.84
C ILE A 40 -1.22 -31.32 20.05
N GLN A 41 -1.60 -31.78 21.24
CA GLN A 41 -0.78 -31.62 22.45
C GLN A 41 0.59 -32.30 22.31
N ALA A 42 0.70 -33.47 21.67
CA ALA A 42 1.99 -34.13 21.48
C ALA A 42 2.93 -33.30 20.59
N ALA A 43 2.41 -32.70 19.51
CA ALA A 43 3.20 -31.79 18.67
C ALA A 43 3.59 -30.50 19.40
N VAL A 44 2.71 -29.93 20.23
CA VAL A 44 3.02 -28.76 21.08
C VAL A 44 4.13 -29.07 22.09
N ASN A 45 4.13 -30.28 22.66
CA ASN A 45 5.14 -30.75 23.62
C ASN A 45 6.50 -31.05 22.96
N ALA A 46 6.51 -31.46 21.69
CA ALA A 46 7.74 -31.74 20.95
C ALA A 46 8.49 -30.47 20.50
N LEU A 47 7.84 -29.31 20.49
CA LEU A 47 8.44 -28.03 20.13
C LEU A 47 9.07 -27.33 21.34
N SER A 48 10.35 -26.98 21.23
CA SER A 48 11.08 -26.16 22.20
C SER A 48 10.30 -24.91 22.62
N THR A 49 10.38 -24.56 23.91
CA THR A 49 9.77 -23.33 24.45
C THR A 49 10.71 -22.11 24.39
N SER A 50 11.98 -22.31 24.04
CA SER A 50 13.05 -21.30 24.15
C SER A 50 13.86 -21.06 22.88
N ALA A 51 13.56 -21.74 21.78
CA ALA A 51 14.25 -21.56 20.50
C ALA A 51 14.15 -20.11 19.97
N SER A 52 15.21 -19.64 19.31
CA SER A 52 15.28 -18.29 18.72
C SER A 52 14.44 -18.12 17.44
N GLY A 53 14.18 -19.22 16.70
CA GLY A 53 13.37 -19.21 15.49
C GLY A 53 11.89 -19.49 15.74
N SER A 54 11.02 -18.94 14.89
CA SER A 54 9.59 -19.27 14.87
C SER A 54 9.36 -20.73 14.49
N GLN A 55 8.39 -21.36 15.14
CA GLN A 55 8.00 -22.76 14.97
C GLN A 55 6.55 -22.86 14.51
N CYS A 56 6.20 -23.98 13.85
CA CYS A 56 4.82 -24.21 13.43
C CYS A 56 4.35 -25.66 13.53
N ILE A 57 3.02 -25.80 13.60
CA ILE A 57 2.30 -27.07 13.54
C ILE A 57 1.27 -26.96 12.42
N PHE A 58 1.20 -27.97 11.57
CA PHE A 58 0.11 -28.18 10.61
C PHE A 58 -0.78 -29.33 11.10
N ILE A 59 -2.08 -29.08 11.18
CA ILE A 59 -3.08 -30.06 11.58
C ILE A 59 -3.86 -30.50 10.34
N ASP A 60 -3.75 -31.78 10.01
CA ASP A 60 -4.50 -32.42 8.93
C ASP A 60 -5.99 -32.55 9.29
N GLN A 61 -6.84 -32.69 8.27
CA GLN A 61 -8.30 -32.71 8.43
C GLN A 61 -8.81 -33.74 9.45
N GLY A 62 -9.76 -33.35 10.30
CA GLY A 62 -10.36 -34.22 11.30
C GLY A 62 -10.82 -33.50 12.58
N THR A 63 -11.49 -34.27 13.44
CA THR A 63 -11.95 -33.83 14.77
C THR A 63 -11.06 -34.41 15.87
N TYR A 64 -10.35 -33.55 16.60
CA TYR A 64 -9.40 -33.89 17.66
C TYR A 64 -10.08 -33.65 19.01
N SER A 65 -10.44 -34.75 19.68
CA SER A 65 -11.15 -34.74 20.97
C SER A 65 -10.15 -34.65 22.12
N GLU A 66 -9.61 -33.46 22.36
CA GLU A 66 -8.57 -33.18 23.35
C GLU A 66 -8.68 -31.75 23.90
N GLN A 67 -8.17 -31.53 25.11
CA GLN A 67 -7.84 -30.18 25.58
C GLN A 67 -6.37 -29.90 25.25
N VAL A 68 -6.08 -28.75 24.64
CA VAL A 68 -4.73 -28.35 24.23
C VAL A 68 -4.27 -27.15 25.07
N LEU A 69 -3.15 -27.30 25.77
CA LEU A 69 -2.41 -26.22 26.41
C LEU A 69 -1.17 -25.88 25.58
N VAL A 70 -1.17 -24.66 25.03
CA VAL A 70 0.03 -23.99 24.53
C VAL A 70 0.65 -23.21 25.71
N PRO A 71 1.72 -23.72 26.36
CA PRO A 71 2.33 -23.07 27.51
C PRO A 71 3.03 -21.77 27.10
N LYS A 72 3.39 -20.94 28.09
CA LYS A 72 4.24 -19.77 27.87
C LYS A 72 5.59 -20.21 27.30
N ARG A 73 6.01 -19.57 26.22
CA ARG A 73 7.25 -19.81 25.48
C ARG A 73 7.75 -18.48 24.89
N SER A 74 9.05 -18.35 24.67
CA SER A 74 9.64 -17.22 23.92
C SER A 74 9.67 -17.51 22.42
N ALA A 75 9.86 -18.78 22.03
CA ALA A 75 9.73 -19.24 20.65
C ALA A 75 8.30 -18.98 20.14
N GLN A 76 8.15 -18.18 19.08
CA GLN A 76 6.85 -17.96 18.45
C GLN A 76 6.28 -19.27 17.90
N LEU A 77 5.02 -19.57 18.23
CA LEU A 77 4.29 -20.71 17.66
C LEU A 77 3.15 -20.25 16.74
N THR A 78 3.11 -20.80 15.53
CA THR A 78 1.97 -20.70 14.61
C THR A 78 1.32 -22.07 14.38
N ILE A 79 0.01 -22.17 14.56
CA ILE A 79 -0.76 -23.38 14.27
C ILE A 79 -1.66 -23.15 13.05
N TYR A 80 -1.55 -24.04 12.08
CA TYR A 80 -2.29 -24.03 10.83
C TYR A 80 -3.24 -25.22 10.75
N GLY A 81 -4.53 -24.98 10.50
CA GLY A 81 -5.49 -26.01 10.14
C GLY A 81 -5.54 -26.28 8.63
N TYR A 82 -5.79 -27.54 8.26
CA TYR A 82 -6.15 -27.93 6.89
C TYR A 82 -7.37 -27.14 6.40
N THR A 83 -7.25 -26.51 5.23
CA THR A 83 -8.37 -25.89 4.54
C THR A 83 -8.15 -25.76 3.03
N SER A 84 -9.25 -25.77 2.27
CA SER A 84 -9.26 -25.42 0.85
C SER A 84 -9.31 -23.89 0.59
N ASP A 85 -9.63 -23.08 1.60
CA ASP A 85 -9.72 -21.62 1.51
C ASP A 85 -9.25 -20.98 2.82
N THR A 86 -8.02 -20.45 2.84
CA THR A 86 -7.50 -19.79 4.04
C THR A 86 -8.21 -18.49 4.38
N SER A 87 -8.91 -17.85 3.43
CA SER A 87 -9.44 -16.49 3.60
C SER A 87 -10.67 -16.40 4.53
N SER A 88 -11.25 -17.53 4.92
CA SER A 88 -12.51 -17.64 5.67
C SER A 88 -12.53 -18.84 6.61
N TYR A 89 -13.37 -18.80 7.66
CA TYR A 89 -13.64 -19.96 8.53
C TYR A 89 -14.47 -21.05 7.84
N THR A 90 -15.16 -20.73 6.73
CA THR A 90 -16.11 -21.64 6.08
C THR A 90 -15.47 -22.85 5.42
N GLY A 91 -14.16 -22.79 5.13
CA GLY A 91 -13.40 -23.88 4.52
C GLY A 91 -12.68 -24.79 5.54
N ASN A 92 -12.79 -24.53 6.84
CA ASN A 92 -12.02 -25.23 7.87
C ASN A 92 -12.39 -26.73 7.92
N LYS A 93 -11.39 -27.62 7.91
CA LYS A 93 -11.57 -29.08 8.07
C LYS A 93 -11.00 -29.64 9.37
N VAL A 94 -10.46 -28.79 10.23
CA VAL A 94 -9.91 -29.14 11.54
C VAL A 94 -10.83 -28.64 12.64
N THR A 95 -11.19 -29.52 13.56
CA THR A 95 -11.93 -29.18 14.78
C THR A 95 -11.22 -29.72 16.01
N ILE A 96 -10.81 -28.86 16.93
CA ILE A 96 -10.43 -29.24 18.30
C ILE A 96 -11.70 -29.19 19.15
N THR A 97 -11.99 -30.24 19.91
CA THR A 97 -13.23 -30.32 20.70
C THR A 97 -12.99 -30.92 22.08
N ALA A 98 -13.62 -30.32 23.09
CA ALA A 98 -13.72 -30.88 24.44
C ALA A 98 -15.13 -30.66 24.99
N LYS A 99 -15.41 -31.27 26.15
CA LYS A 99 -16.67 -31.12 26.89
C LYS A 99 -16.35 -30.96 28.37
N LYS A 100 -15.98 -29.74 28.77
CA LYS A 100 -15.54 -29.37 30.13
C LYS A 100 -16.14 -28.03 30.54
N SER A 101 -16.41 -27.86 31.82
CA SER A 101 -17.16 -26.73 32.38
C SER A 101 -16.76 -26.42 33.82
N GLN A 102 -17.26 -25.32 34.37
CA GLN A 102 -17.12 -25.06 35.80
C GLN A 102 -17.89 -26.06 36.68
N ALA A 103 -18.96 -26.67 36.17
CA ALA A 103 -19.67 -27.74 36.87
C ALA A 103 -18.83 -29.03 37.06
N ASP A 104 -17.71 -29.17 36.32
CA ASP A 104 -16.70 -30.20 36.54
C ASP A 104 -15.70 -29.84 37.66
N GLY A 105 -15.92 -28.74 38.40
CA GLY A 105 -15.01 -28.24 39.45
C GLY A 105 -13.80 -27.44 38.92
N LEU A 106 -13.81 -27.10 37.63
CA LEU A 106 -12.71 -26.39 36.95
C LEU A 106 -12.92 -24.86 36.99
N ASN A 107 -11.84 -24.09 36.87
CA ASN A 107 -11.97 -22.66 36.57
C ASN A 107 -12.18 -22.38 35.06
N ASN A 108 -12.38 -21.12 34.68
CA ASN A 108 -12.62 -20.73 33.28
C ASN A 108 -11.47 -21.10 32.33
N ASP A 109 -10.21 -20.92 32.72
CA ASP A 109 -9.07 -21.32 31.89
C ASP A 109 -8.96 -22.86 31.78
N GLU A 110 -9.28 -23.58 32.84
CA GLU A 110 -9.23 -25.05 32.89
C GLU A 110 -10.37 -25.73 32.13
N SER A 111 -11.55 -25.10 32.03
CA SER A 111 -12.65 -25.61 31.20
C SER A 111 -12.37 -25.49 29.69
N ALA A 112 -11.34 -24.75 29.29
CA ALA A 112 -11.10 -24.41 27.88
C ALA A 112 -10.61 -25.57 27.01
N THR A 113 -11.18 -25.72 25.82
CA THR A 113 -10.70 -26.66 24.79
C THR A 113 -9.30 -26.32 24.30
N LEU A 114 -9.01 -25.04 24.05
CA LEU A 114 -7.67 -24.53 23.71
C LEU A 114 -7.26 -23.42 24.68
N ARG A 115 -6.11 -23.59 25.33
CA ARG A 115 -5.50 -22.66 26.30
C ARG A 115 -4.22 -22.10 25.71
N VAL A 116 -4.17 -20.79 25.48
CA VAL A 116 -3.03 -20.10 24.86
C VAL A 116 -2.38 -19.16 25.87
N LYS A 117 -1.16 -19.49 26.31
CA LYS A 117 -0.34 -18.70 27.23
C LYS A 117 0.96 -18.18 26.59
N SER A 118 1.10 -18.34 25.27
CA SER A 118 2.26 -17.94 24.47
C SER A 118 2.07 -16.57 23.82
N PRO A 119 2.94 -15.58 24.08
CA PRO A 119 2.99 -14.34 23.30
C PRO A 119 3.29 -14.62 21.82
N ASN A 120 2.89 -13.69 20.96
CA ASN A 120 3.04 -13.73 19.50
C ASN A 120 2.42 -14.98 18.83
N PHE A 121 1.54 -15.71 19.52
CA PHE A 121 0.91 -16.93 19.01
C PHE A 121 -0.07 -16.63 17.87
N LYS A 122 -0.11 -17.51 16.86
CA LYS A 122 -1.06 -17.40 15.75
C LYS A 122 -1.81 -18.72 15.48
N LEU A 123 -3.12 -18.63 15.28
CA LEU A 123 -3.97 -19.74 14.86
C LEU A 123 -4.71 -19.41 13.56
N TYR A 124 -4.64 -20.31 12.59
CA TYR A 124 -5.25 -20.13 11.27
C TYR A 124 -6.17 -21.30 10.92
N ASN A 125 -7.41 -21.00 10.51
CA ASN A 125 -8.33 -21.95 9.88
C ASN A 125 -8.65 -23.22 10.71
N VAL A 126 -8.70 -23.07 12.03
CA VAL A 126 -9.07 -24.13 12.98
C VAL A 126 -10.40 -23.81 13.64
N ASN A 127 -11.25 -24.81 13.79
CA ASN A 127 -12.44 -24.74 14.64
C ASN A 127 -12.06 -25.18 16.06
N VAL A 128 -12.52 -24.47 17.08
CA VAL A 128 -12.34 -24.79 18.49
C VAL A 128 -13.72 -24.79 19.14
N ALA A 129 -14.15 -25.96 19.63
CA ALA A 129 -15.48 -26.18 20.17
C ALA A 129 -15.43 -26.62 21.63
N ASN A 130 -16.33 -26.09 22.45
CA ASN A 130 -16.70 -26.73 23.70
C ASN A 130 -18.16 -27.18 23.61
N THR A 131 -18.36 -28.49 23.69
CA THR A 131 -19.65 -29.15 23.44
C THR A 131 -20.43 -29.40 24.74
N TYR A 132 -20.12 -28.71 25.83
CA TYR A 132 -20.88 -28.84 27.09
C TYR A 132 -22.34 -28.40 26.91
N GLY A 133 -22.56 -27.26 26.24
CA GLY A 133 -23.88 -26.71 25.97
C GLY A 133 -24.40 -25.82 27.11
N LYS A 134 -25.74 -25.75 27.25
CA LYS A 134 -26.40 -24.91 28.26
C LYS A 134 -26.31 -25.54 29.64
N GLY A 135 -25.90 -24.76 30.65
CA GLY A 135 -26.01 -25.12 32.07
C GLY A 135 -24.85 -24.67 32.94
N SER A 136 -23.67 -24.48 32.36
CA SER A 136 -22.47 -23.98 33.04
C SER A 136 -21.53 -23.31 32.04
N GLN A 137 -20.65 -22.45 32.55
CA GLN A 137 -19.54 -21.82 31.85
C GLN A 137 -18.63 -22.89 31.25
N ALA A 138 -18.39 -22.84 29.94
CA ALA A 138 -17.67 -23.87 29.22
C ALA A 138 -16.87 -23.25 28.05
N VAL A 139 -15.62 -22.90 28.33
CA VAL A 139 -14.79 -22.11 27.42
C VAL A 139 -14.35 -22.96 26.21
N ALA A 140 -14.39 -22.41 25.00
CA ALA A 140 -13.76 -23.01 23.82
C ALA A 140 -12.31 -22.56 23.70
N LEU A 141 -12.06 -21.24 23.74
CA LEU A 141 -10.72 -20.65 23.67
C LEU A 141 -10.44 -19.76 24.88
N SER A 142 -9.35 -20.07 25.59
CA SER A 142 -8.76 -19.25 26.66
C SER A 142 -7.48 -18.59 26.13
N ALA A 143 -7.48 -17.26 26.06
CA ALA A 143 -6.37 -16.45 25.54
C ALA A 143 -5.78 -15.55 26.63
N TYR A 144 -4.53 -15.83 27.00
CA TYR A 144 -3.78 -15.23 28.12
C TYR A 144 -2.45 -14.61 27.69
N ALA A 145 -2.32 -14.21 26.42
CA ALA A 145 -1.13 -13.55 25.88
C ALA A 145 -1.47 -12.77 24.60
N ASP A 146 -0.52 -11.98 24.13
CA ASP A 146 -0.54 -11.33 22.82
C ASP A 146 -0.70 -12.37 21.69
N SER A 147 -1.83 -12.37 20.96
CA SER A 147 -2.16 -13.47 20.04
C SER A 147 -3.12 -13.08 18.89
N GLY A 148 -3.06 -13.86 17.81
CA GLY A 148 -3.82 -13.64 16.57
C GLY A 148 -4.59 -14.88 16.12
N TYR A 149 -5.86 -14.70 15.74
CA TYR A 149 -6.78 -15.76 15.34
C TYR A 149 -7.43 -15.40 14.00
N TYR A 150 -7.25 -16.26 13.01
CA TYR A 150 -7.46 -15.93 11.61
C TYR A 150 -8.32 -17.00 10.92
N GLY A 151 -9.51 -16.61 10.47
CA GLY A 151 -10.47 -17.57 9.89
C GLY A 151 -10.82 -18.73 10.83
N CYS A 152 -10.75 -18.55 12.14
CA CYS A 152 -11.08 -19.59 13.11
C CYS A 152 -12.59 -19.63 13.38
N ALA A 153 -13.11 -20.76 13.87
CA ALA A 153 -14.48 -20.86 14.37
C ALA A 153 -14.48 -21.24 15.84
N LEU A 154 -15.06 -20.40 16.70
CA LEU A 154 -15.13 -20.60 18.14
C LEU A 154 -16.58 -20.85 18.53
N THR A 155 -16.90 -22.05 19.04
CA THR A 155 -18.29 -22.46 19.28
C THR A 155 -18.52 -23.01 20.69
N GLY A 156 -19.52 -22.47 21.38
CA GLY A 156 -19.95 -22.88 22.71
C GLY A 156 -21.38 -22.40 23.00
N TYR A 157 -21.72 -22.24 24.28
CA TYR A 157 -23.02 -21.70 24.71
C TYR A 157 -22.85 -20.58 25.75
N GLN A 158 -22.24 -20.89 26.89
CA GLN A 158 -21.88 -19.91 27.91
C GLN A 158 -20.35 -19.80 27.96
N ASP A 159 -19.83 -18.58 28.00
CA ASP A 159 -18.41 -18.26 28.16
C ASP A 159 -17.50 -18.80 27.01
N THR A 160 -18.00 -18.86 25.75
CA THR A 160 -17.28 -19.46 24.61
C THR A 160 -15.83 -18.95 24.41
N LEU A 161 -15.60 -17.64 24.48
CA LEU A 161 -14.29 -17.01 24.29
C LEU A 161 -13.88 -16.22 25.53
N LEU A 162 -12.85 -16.73 26.22
CA LEU A 162 -12.16 -16.02 27.29
C LEU A 162 -10.97 -15.24 26.70
N SER A 163 -11.23 -13.98 26.36
CA SER A 163 -10.25 -13.00 25.93
C SER A 163 -9.63 -12.32 27.16
N ASN A 164 -8.78 -13.03 27.92
CA ASN A 164 -8.45 -12.58 29.28
C ASN A 164 -7.28 -11.60 29.40
N GLU A 165 -6.14 -11.85 28.76
CA GLU A 165 -4.90 -11.08 28.95
C GLU A 165 -4.11 -10.91 27.64
N GLY A 166 -3.42 -9.78 27.47
CA GLY A 166 -2.64 -9.42 26.27
C GLY A 166 -3.41 -8.63 25.20
N TYR A 167 -2.71 -8.28 24.12
CA TYR A 167 -3.26 -7.67 22.91
C TYR A 167 -3.72 -8.73 21.93
N GLN A 168 -5.02 -8.78 21.62
CA GLN A 168 -5.60 -9.91 20.89
C GLN A 168 -6.29 -9.47 19.60
N LEU A 169 -6.04 -10.19 18.51
CA LEU A 169 -6.62 -9.92 17.20
C LEU A 169 -7.42 -11.13 16.69
N TYR A 170 -8.72 -10.93 16.48
CA TYR A 170 -9.62 -11.91 15.88
C TYR A 170 -10.08 -11.39 14.53
N SER A 171 -9.75 -12.07 13.43
CA SER A 171 -10.14 -11.61 12.09
C SER A 171 -10.79 -12.68 11.24
N LYS A 172 -11.90 -12.30 10.60
CA LYS A 172 -12.77 -13.16 9.77
C LYS A 172 -13.19 -14.46 10.48
N CYS A 173 -13.28 -14.43 11.81
CA CYS A 173 -13.64 -15.59 12.63
C CYS A 173 -15.16 -15.74 12.75
N LEU A 174 -15.62 -16.97 12.99
CA LEU A 174 -16.94 -17.24 13.55
C LEU A 174 -16.81 -17.30 15.08
N ILE A 175 -17.69 -16.62 15.81
CA ILE A 175 -17.79 -16.74 17.27
C ILE A 175 -19.25 -16.97 17.64
N GLN A 176 -19.55 -18.08 18.33
CA GLN A 176 -20.91 -18.54 18.59
C GLN A 176 -21.17 -18.81 20.08
N GLY A 177 -22.31 -18.33 20.59
CA GLY A 177 -22.77 -18.59 21.95
C GLY A 177 -24.10 -17.92 22.29
N ALA A 178 -24.42 -17.90 23.57
CA ALA A 178 -25.65 -17.36 24.14
C ALA A 178 -25.44 -16.41 25.32
N THR A 179 -24.62 -16.81 26.30
CA THR A 179 -24.44 -16.09 27.56
C THR A 179 -22.99 -15.71 27.71
N ASP A 180 -22.73 -14.41 27.85
CA ASP A 180 -21.41 -13.82 28.13
C ASP A 180 -20.29 -14.38 27.22
N PHE A 181 -20.63 -14.72 25.97
CA PHE A 181 -19.81 -15.64 25.19
C PHE A 181 -18.51 -15.04 24.62
N ILE A 182 -18.28 -13.74 24.84
CA ILE A 182 -16.99 -13.06 24.68
C ILE A 182 -16.73 -12.25 25.96
N PHE A 183 -15.82 -12.74 26.81
CA PHE A 183 -15.59 -12.20 28.15
C PHE A 183 -14.12 -12.22 28.55
N GLY A 184 -13.77 -11.56 29.65
CA GLY A 184 -12.39 -11.43 30.14
C GLY A 184 -12.15 -10.09 30.83
N GLN A 185 -11.06 -9.96 31.61
CA GLN A 185 -10.86 -8.81 32.50
C GLN A 185 -9.74 -7.84 32.08
N LYS A 186 -8.68 -8.30 31.40
CA LYS A 186 -7.46 -7.50 31.14
C LYS A 186 -7.16 -7.24 29.66
N ALA A 187 -7.54 -8.14 28.75
CA ALA A 187 -7.16 -8.06 27.34
C ALA A 187 -7.73 -6.84 26.62
N SER A 188 -6.95 -6.32 25.67
CA SER A 188 -7.40 -5.33 24.69
C SER A 188 -7.48 -6.01 23.32
N SER A 189 -8.70 -6.07 22.76
CA SER A 189 -9.06 -7.06 21.75
C SER A 189 -9.79 -6.44 20.57
N TRP A 190 -9.23 -6.63 19.38
CA TRP A 190 -9.82 -6.18 18.12
C TRP A 190 -10.48 -7.34 17.39
N PHE A 191 -11.75 -7.19 17.04
CA PHE A 191 -12.53 -8.15 16.27
C PHE A 191 -12.84 -7.55 14.89
N GLU A 192 -12.17 -8.03 13.85
CA GLU A 192 -12.30 -7.55 12.49
C GLU A 192 -13.17 -8.51 11.67
N LYS A 193 -14.35 -8.06 11.20
CA LYS A 193 -15.25 -8.84 10.34
C LYS A 193 -15.63 -10.21 10.89
N CYS A 194 -15.68 -10.35 12.21
CA CYS A 194 -16.16 -11.57 12.84
C CYS A 194 -17.67 -11.73 12.60
N ASP A 195 -18.08 -12.96 12.29
CA ASP A 195 -19.47 -13.38 12.26
C ASP A 195 -19.84 -13.81 13.70
N LEU A 196 -20.61 -12.98 14.41
CA LEU A 196 -21.08 -13.24 15.77
C LEU A 196 -22.44 -13.92 15.68
N ARG A 197 -22.52 -15.19 16.08
CA ARG A 197 -23.70 -16.03 15.87
C ARG A 197 -24.36 -16.40 17.18
N VAL A 198 -25.58 -15.92 17.36
CA VAL A 198 -26.36 -16.15 18.58
C VAL A 198 -27.21 -17.41 18.47
N VAL A 199 -27.21 -18.26 19.50
CA VAL A 199 -27.98 -19.52 19.52
C VAL A 199 -29.32 -19.36 20.25
N SER A 200 -30.17 -20.39 20.25
CA SER A 200 -31.48 -20.31 20.92
C SER A 200 -31.35 -20.07 22.43
N ALA A 201 -31.86 -18.91 22.87
CA ALA A 201 -31.97 -18.49 24.26
C ALA A 201 -33.17 -17.53 24.41
N SER A 202 -33.79 -17.50 25.60
CA SER A 202 -34.83 -16.50 25.94
C SER A 202 -34.24 -15.12 26.19
N ILE A 203 -33.01 -15.08 26.71
CA ILE A 203 -32.20 -13.88 26.88
C ILE A 203 -30.73 -14.24 26.72
N GLY A 204 -29.93 -13.34 26.12
CA GLY A 204 -28.51 -13.59 25.90
C GLY A 204 -27.66 -12.33 25.83
N TYR A 205 -26.36 -12.51 25.97
CA TYR A 205 -25.36 -11.43 26.05
C TYR A 205 -24.16 -11.80 25.18
N ILE A 206 -23.77 -10.91 24.28
CA ILE A 206 -22.62 -11.13 23.39
C ILE A 206 -21.32 -10.88 24.14
N THR A 207 -21.24 -9.78 24.89
CA THR A 207 -20.02 -9.40 25.61
C THR A 207 -20.23 -9.25 27.12
N ALA A 208 -19.22 -9.69 27.87
CA ALA A 208 -19.11 -9.48 29.31
C ALA A 208 -17.68 -9.01 29.64
N ASN A 209 -17.39 -7.76 29.29
CA ASN A 209 -16.09 -7.17 29.60
C ASN A 209 -15.98 -6.90 31.11
N GLY A 210 -14.91 -7.40 31.72
CA GLY A 210 -14.67 -7.39 33.16
C GLY A 210 -13.55 -6.43 33.58
N ARG A 211 -13.41 -5.29 32.90
CA ARG A 211 -12.51 -4.22 33.30
C ARG A 211 -12.94 -3.63 34.65
N ASP A 212 -12.04 -3.67 35.62
CA ASP A 212 -12.29 -3.37 37.03
C ASP A 212 -11.86 -1.97 37.49
N SER A 213 -11.12 -1.24 36.66
CA SER A 213 -10.43 -0.01 37.05
C SER A 213 -10.28 0.98 35.88
N SER A 214 -10.19 2.27 36.21
CA SER A 214 -9.95 3.35 35.24
C SER A 214 -8.58 3.28 34.56
N SER A 215 -7.58 2.68 35.22
CA SER A 215 -6.24 2.39 34.68
C SER A 215 -6.15 1.08 33.89
N GLY A 216 -7.15 0.19 33.98
CA GLY A 216 -7.13 -1.10 33.29
C GLY A 216 -7.04 -0.96 31.77
N LEU A 217 -6.22 -1.78 31.11
CA LEU A 217 -6.01 -1.71 29.66
C LEU A 217 -7.18 -2.27 28.83
N SER A 218 -8.04 -3.10 29.44
CA SER A 218 -9.03 -3.88 28.70
C SER A 218 -9.97 -3.03 27.83
N TYR A 219 -10.21 -3.46 26.60
CA TYR A 219 -11.05 -2.75 25.63
C TYR A 219 -11.40 -3.72 24.50
N TYR A 220 -12.68 -4.01 24.28
CA TYR A 220 -13.10 -4.78 23.09
C TYR A 220 -13.66 -3.85 22.01
N VAL A 221 -13.19 -4.00 20.77
CA VAL A 221 -13.75 -3.28 19.60
C VAL A 221 -14.13 -4.27 18.52
N PHE A 222 -15.41 -4.24 18.14
CA PHE A 222 -15.98 -5.03 17.05
C PHE A 222 -16.15 -4.15 15.82
N ASN A 223 -15.29 -4.33 14.82
CA ASN A 223 -15.19 -3.51 13.63
C ASN A 223 -15.61 -4.30 12.39
N ASN A 224 -16.55 -3.76 11.61
CA ASN A 224 -17.10 -4.38 10.40
C ASN A 224 -17.71 -5.79 10.65
N CYS A 225 -18.10 -6.11 11.89
CA CYS A 225 -18.67 -7.41 12.26
C CYS A 225 -20.10 -7.60 11.74
N ASN A 226 -20.63 -8.81 11.90
CA ASN A 226 -22.02 -9.13 11.60
C ASN A 226 -22.65 -10.00 12.69
N ILE A 227 -23.79 -9.59 13.21
CA ILE A 227 -24.53 -10.24 14.30
C ILE A 227 -25.87 -10.76 13.79
N ALA A 228 -26.09 -12.07 13.92
CA ALA A 228 -27.37 -12.71 13.61
C ALA A 228 -27.50 -14.06 14.32
N ALA A 229 -28.68 -14.67 14.24
CA ALA A 229 -28.86 -16.07 14.66
C ALA A 229 -27.86 -17.01 13.94
N ALA A 230 -27.41 -18.04 14.66
CA ALA A 230 -26.70 -19.17 14.10
C ALA A 230 -27.61 -19.96 13.14
N SER A 231 -27.02 -20.68 12.18
CA SER A 231 -27.80 -21.53 11.28
C SER A 231 -28.57 -22.58 12.09
N GLY A 232 -29.80 -22.89 11.68
CA GLY A 232 -30.68 -23.81 12.40
C GLY A 232 -31.21 -23.34 13.76
N ASN A 233 -30.89 -22.12 14.21
CA ASN A 233 -31.37 -21.59 15.49
C ASN A 233 -32.49 -20.55 15.27
N SER A 234 -33.60 -20.75 15.96
CA SER A 234 -34.69 -19.75 16.06
C SER A 234 -34.44 -18.90 17.30
N VAL A 235 -34.27 -17.59 17.09
CA VAL A 235 -34.02 -16.60 18.14
C VAL A 235 -35.06 -15.50 18.03
N THR A 236 -35.79 -15.24 19.11
CA THR A 236 -36.82 -14.19 19.18
C THR A 236 -36.19 -12.82 18.95
N ASN A 237 -36.90 -11.93 18.26
CA ASN A 237 -36.48 -10.56 18.10
C ASN A 237 -36.28 -9.89 19.47
N GLY A 238 -35.17 -9.19 19.66
CA GLY A 238 -34.84 -8.51 20.91
C GLY A 238 -34.36 -9.40 22.06
N ALA A 239 -34.10 -10.69 21.85
CA ALA A 239 -33.62 -11.60 22.90
C ALA A 239 -32.18 -11.32 23.37
N TYR A 240 -31.34 -10.70 22.53
CA TYR A 240 -29.91 -10.52 22.80
C TYR A 240 -29.51 -9.07 23.08
N TYR A 241 -28.53 -8.89 23.97
CA TYR A 241 -27.85 -7.61 24.19
C TYR A 241 -26.42 -7.69 23.67
N LEU A 242 -25.92 -6.56 23.17
CA LEU A 242 -24.52 -6.35 22.76
C LEU A 242 -23.54 -6.64 23.91
N GLY A 243 -23.96 -6.37 25.15
CA GLY A 243 -23.24 -6.81 26.33
C GLY A 243 -23.85 -6.36 27.64
N ARG A 244 -23.16 -6.75 28.72
CA ARG A 244 -23.37 -6.30 30.09
C ARG A 244 -22.03 -6.15 30.84
N PRO A 245 -21.94 -5.29 31.86
CA PRO A 245 -20.68 -5.01 32.53
C PRO A 245 -20.33 -6.10 33.55
N TRP A 246 -19.37 -6.96 33.25
CA TRP A 246 -18.92 -7.94 34.26
C TRP A 246 -18.21 -7.25 35.43
N ARG A 247 -17.63 -6.06 35.22
CA ARG A 247 -17.08 -5.16 36.24
C ARG A 247 -17.40 -3.70 35.89
N GLU A 248 -17.27 -2.81 36.86
CA GLU A 248 -17.81 -1.42 36.80
C GLU A 248 -17.22 -0.52 35.72
N TYR A 249 -16.02 -0.83 35.21
CA TYR A 249 -15.30 -0.04 34.21
C TYR A 249 -15.34 -0.68 32.81
N ALA A 250 -16.29 -1.59 32.58
CA ALA A 250 -16.43 -2.37 31.35
C ALA A 250 -16.38 -1.50 30.09
N ARG A 251 -15.58 -1.91 29.10
CA ARG A 251 -15.28 -1.09 27.92
C ARG A 251 -15.38 -1.88 26.62
N VAL A 252 -16.43 -1.60 25.84
CA VAL A 252 -16.78 -2.31 24.60
C VAL A 252 -17.31 -1.32 23.56
N VAL A 253 -16.89 -1.46 22.30
CA VAL A 253 -17.45 -0.71 21.16
C VAL A 253 -17.88 -1.65 20.04
N PHE A 254 -19.09 -1.44 19.52
CA PHE A 254 -19.52 -1.99 18.23
C PHE A 254 -19.53 -0.89 17.18
N GLN A 255 -18.69 -1.03 16.15
CA GLN A 255 -18.58 -0.05 15.08
C GLN A 255 -18.68 -0.68 13.69
N LYS A 256 -19.36 0.02 12.78
CA LYS A 256 -19.59 -0.41 11.38
C LYS A 256 -20.21 -1.81 11.29
N THR A 257 -20.91 -2.25 12.34
CA THR A 257 -21.36 -3.62 12.52
C THR A 257 -22.81 -3.80 12.04
N SER A 258 -23.06 -4.87 11.30
CA SER A 258 -24.40 -5.27 10.83
C SER A 258 -25.11 -6.09 11.90
N MET A 259 -26.35 -5.76 12.24
CA MET A 259 -27.12 -6.39 13.32
C MET A 259 -28.53 -6.72 12.88
N THR A 260 -28.93 -8.00 12.94
CA THR A 260 -30.34 -8.38 12.72
C THR A 260 -31.20 -8.06 13.95
N SER A 261 -32.52 -8.23 13.82
CA SER A 261 -33.52 -7.97 14.86
C SER A 261 -33.39 -8.82 16.13
N VAL A 262 -32.39 -9.72 16.23
CA VAL A 262 -32.09 -10.46 17.47
C VAL A 262 -31.63 -9.55 18.60
N ILE A 263 -31.06 -8.38 18.29
CA ILE A 263 -30.60 -7.39 19.28
C ILE A 263 -31.79 -6.62 19.86
N ASN A 264 -31.79 -6.47 21.19
CA ASN A 264 -32.75 -5.71 21.98
C ASN A 264 -32.65 -4.21 21.68
N SER A 265 -33.79 -3.49 21.71
CA SER A 265 -33.82 -2.04 21.45
C SER A 265 -32.98 -1.22 22.44
N ALA A 266 -32.79 -1.71 23.67
CA ALA A 266 -31.89 -1.14 24.66
C ALA A 266 -30.39 -1.31 24.29
N GLY A 267 -30.04 -2.27 23.44
CA GLY A 267 -28.67 -2.59 23.03
C GLY A 267 -27.83 -3.24 24.14
N TRP A 268 -27.73 -2.59 25.29
CA TRP A 268 -26.90 -2.96 26.44
C TRP A 268 -27.76 -3.25 27.67
N ARG A 269 -27.26 -4.10 28.58
CA ARG A 269 -27.93 -4.39 29.85
C ARG A 269 -27.04 -4.04 31.03
N ILE A 270 -27.67 -3.63 32.12
CA ILE A 270 -27.08 -3.65 33.48
C ILE A 270 -26.58 -5.07 33.81
N TRP A 271 -25.66 -5.21 34.75
CA TRP A 271 -25.19 -6.53 35.16
C TRP A 271 -26.30 -7.35 35.82
N ASN A 272 -26.86 -6.84 36.93
CA ASN A 272 -28.11 -7.26 37.56
C ASN A 272 -28.84 -6.06 38.19
N SER A 273 -30.11 -6.21 38.58
CA SER A 273 -30.82 -5.19 39.36
C SER A 273 -30.27 -5.12 40.79
N GLY A 274 -29.97 -3.91 41.28
CA GLY A 274 -29.30 -3.67 42.56
C GLY A 274 -27.78 -3.88 42.53
N ASP A 275 -27.22 -4.17 41.35
CA ASP A 275 -25.79 -4.35 41.07
C ASP A 275 -25.56 -4.02 39.59
N GLU A 276 -25.89 -2.78 39.22
CA GLU A 276 -26.01 -2.37 37.81
C GLU A 276 -24.64 -2.32 37.10
N ARG A 277 -23.61 -1.86 37.82
CA ARG A 277 -22.21 -1.68 37.38
C ARG A 277 -22.03 -0.78 36.15
N THR A 278 -22.86 0.25 36.01
CA THR A 278 -22.91 1.12 34.81
C THR A 278 -22.22 2.48 34.94
N SER A 279 -21.84 2.94 36.13
CA SER A 279 -21.38 4.32 36.34
C SER A 279 -20.10 4.70 35.62
N ASN A 280 -19.21 3.74 35.32
CA ASN A 280 -17.90 3.99 34.71
C ASN A 280 -17.67 3.21 33.40
N VAL A 281 -18.73 2.71 32.78
CA VAL A 281 -18.64 1.91 31.55
C VAL A 281 -18.45 2.79 30.31
N LEU A 282 -17.80 2.25 29.29
CA LEU A 282 -17.85 2.79 27.92
C LEU A 282 -18.44 1.73 27.01
N PHE A 283 -19.74 1.87 26.73
CA PHE A 283 -20.50 1.02 25.81
C PHE A 283 -20.85 1.80 24.55
N GLY A 284 -19.90 1.82 23.62
CA GLY A 284 -19.95 2.68 22.45
C GLY A 284 -20.57 2.03 21.21
N GLU A 285 -21.31 2.83 20.44
CA GLU A 285 -21.76 2.45 19.10
C GLU A 285 -21.39 3.51 18.05
N TYR A 286 -20.93 3.08 16.87
CA TYR A 286 -20.56 3.95 15.75
C TYR A 286 -20.98 3.37 14.39
N SER A 287 -21.84 4.06 13.64
CA SER A 287 -22.24 3.67 12.27
C SER A 287 -22.67 2.21 12.10
N ASN A 288 -23.32 1.61 13.11
CA ASN A 288 -23.92 0.28 13.00
C ASN A 288 -25.14 0.29 12.07
N THR A 289 -25.49 -0.87 11.51
CA THR A 289 -26.57 -1.00 10.51
C THR A 289 -27.45 -2.23 10.75
N GLY A 290 -28.63 -2.27 10.14
CA GLY A 290 -29.59 -3.36 10.29
C GLY A 290 -30.58 -3.13 11.44
N ALA A 291 -31.60 -3.99 11.55
CA ALA A 291 -32.71 -3.80 12.49
C ALA A 291 -32.29 -3.75 13.97
N GLY A 292 -31.19 -4.42 14.34
CA GLY A 292 -30.63 -4.39 15.69
C GLY A 292 -29.85 -3.12 16.04
N ALA A 293 -29.48 -2.31 15.04
CA ALA A 293 -28.75 -1.06 15.24
C ALA A 293 -29.65 0.13 15.66
N SER A 294 -30.97 -0.08 15.72
CA SER A 294 -31.96 0.93 16.09
C SER A 294 -32.65 0.60 17.43
N GLY A 295 -33.14 1.62 18.13
CA GLY A 295 -33.87 1.51 19.39
C GLY A 295 -33.54 2.65 20.35
N THR A 296 -34.24 2.72 21.48
CA THR A 296 -34.06 3.78 22.50
C THR A 296 -32.64 3.82 23.08
N ARG A 297 -31.97 2.67 23.12
CA ARG A 297 -30.72 2.41 23.85
C ARG A 297 -30.82 2.62 25.36
N ALA A 298 -29.96 1.93 26.10
CA ALA A 298 -29.83 2.09 27.54
C ALA A 298 -29.17 3.44 27.87
N SER A 299 -29.58 4.11 28.94
CA SER A 299 -29.14 5.48 29.28
C SER A 299 -27.62 5.65 29.45
N PHE A 300 -26.91 4.56 29.74
CA PHE A 300 -25.45 4.50 29.91
C PHE A 300 -24.69 4.09 28.64
N TYR A 301 -25.34 4.06 27.47
CA TYR A 301 -24.64 3.89 26.18
C TYR A 301 -23.94 5.18 25.74
N THR A 302 -22.94 5.06 24.87
CA THR A 302 -22.27 6.19 24.25
C THR A 302 -22.41 6.14 22.74
N LYS A 303 -23.02 7.15 22.13
CA LYS A 303 -22.94 7.33 20.67
C LYS A 303 -21.62 8.00 20.34
N LEU A 304 -20.72 7.31 19.63
CA LEU A 304 -19.42 7.87 19.25
C LEU A 304 -19.55 8.82 18.06
N SER A 305 -18.70 9.84 18.01
CA SER A 305 -18.57 10.78 16.87
C SER A 305 -17.62 10.27 15.77
N SER A 306 -16.69 9.38 16.13
CA SER A 306 -15.69 8.77 15.24
C SER A 306 -15.46 7.29 15.59
N PRO A 307 -14.97 6.45 14.67
CA PRO A 307 -14.61 5.07 14.99
C PRO A 307 -13.34 5.04 15.83
N VAL A 308 -13.23 4.04 16.71
CA VAL A 308 -11.97 3.73 17.43
C VAL A 308 -10.97 3.15 16.43
N SER A 309 -9.71 3.58 16.51
CA SER A 309 -8.62 3.05 15.68
C SER A 309 -8.07 1.74 16.26
N ILE A 310 -7.68 0.82 15.39
CA ILE A 310 -7.01 -0.43 15.80
C ILE A 310 -5.71 -0.16 16.58
N SER A 311 -5.01 0.93 16.27
CA SER A 311 -3.82 1.39 17.00
C SER A 311 -4.10 1.80 18.45
N THR A 312 -5.33 2.23 18.77
CA THR A 312 -5.77 2.51 20.16
C THR A 312 -5.90 1.23 20.97
N ILE A 313 -6.23 0.11 20.30
CA ILE A 313 -6.52 -1.18 20.94
C ILE A 313 -5.28 -2.05 21.03
N LEU A 314 -4.47 -2.11 19.97
CA LEU A 314 -3.31 -3.00 19.87
C LEU A 314 -1.96 -2.26 20.03
N THR A 315 -1.97 -0.99 20.47
CA THR A 315 -0.87 0.01 20.43
C THR A 315 -0.50 0.48 19.02
N GLY A 316 0.16 1.64 18.89
CA GLY A 316 0.67 2.13 17.60
C GLY A 316 1.66 1.18 16.91
N SER A 317 2.32 0.31 17.69
CA SER A 317 3.30 -0.66 17.19
C SER A 317 2.70 -1.99 16.69
N TYR A 318 1.37 -2.16 16.74
CA TYR A 318 0.68 -3.45 16.52
C TYR A 318 1.09 -4.17 15.23
N ALA A 319 1.32 -3.43 14.15
CA ALA A 319 1.67 -3.99 12.85
C ALA A 319 3.02 -4.73 12.83
N SER A 320 3.92 -4.41 13.77
CA SER A 320 5.21 -5.07 13.96
C SER A 320 5.17 -6.30 14.89
N LYS A 321 4.05 -6.54 15.58
CA LYS A 321 3.96 -7.63 16.56
C LYS A 321 3.81 -8.96 15.84
N GLY A 322 4.51 -9.99 16.32
CA GLY A 322 4.55 -11.29 15.65
C GLY A 322 3.20 -11.98 15.49
N TYR A 323 2.21 -11.66 16.34
CA TYR A 323 0.83 -12.16 16.22
C TYR A 323 0.02 -11.49 15.10
N TYR A 324 0.42 -10.33 14.58
CA TYR A 324 -0.32 -9.58 13.56
C TYR A 324 -0.18 -10.19 12.17
N ASP A 325 -1.25 -10.09 11.36
CA ASP A 325 -1.29 -10.50 9.96
C ASP A 325 -2.18 -9.55 9.16
N ALA A 326 -1.55 -8.69 8.35
CA ALA A 326 -2.22 -7.69 7.53
C ALA A 326 -3.19 -8.31 6.50
N SER A 327 -2.94 -9.54 6.02
CA SER A 327 -3.72 -10.18 4.96
C SER A 327 -5.17 -10.49 5.37
N TYR A 328 -5.42 -10.60 6.69
CA TYR A 328 -6.76 -10.80 7.22
C TYR A 328 -7.52 -9.49 7.50
N ILE A 329 -6.89 -8.32 7.47
CA ILE A 329 -7.51 -7.06 7.92
C ILE A 329 -8.16 -6.23 6.79
N ALA A 330 -7.84 -6.47 5.51
CA ALA A 330 -8.49 -5.77 4.38
C ALA A 330 -9.99 -6.15 4.20
N LEU A 331 -10.85 -5.17 3.89
CA LEU A 331 -12.29 -5.34 3.53
C LEU A 331 -12.52 -5.04 2.05
N ALA A 332 -12.99 -6.03 1.29
CA ALA A 332 -13.37 -5.81 -0.09
C ALA A 332 -14.78 -5.18 -0.25
N CYS A 333 -14.86 -4.01 -0.88
CA CYS A 333 -16.09 -3.36 -1.36
C CYS A 333 -16.85 -4.25 -2.38
N THR A 334 -18.16 -4.03 -2.57
CA THR A 334 -19.00 -4.89 -3.42
C THR A 334 -18.50 -5.04 -4.84
N GLU A 335 -18.06 -3.95 -5.47
CA GLU A 335 -17.62 -3.95 -6.86
C GLU A 335 -16.26 -4.65 -7.06
N CYS A 336 -15.34 -4.54 -6.10
CA CYS A 336 -14.11 -5.35 -6.13
C CYS A 336 -14.38 -6.82 -5.80
N ARG A 337 -15.34 -7.10 -4.90
CA ARG A 337 -15.78 -8.47 -4.59
C ARG A 337 -16.44 -9.15 -5.80
N ARG A 338 -17.32 -8.43 -6.52
CA ARG A 338 -17.99 -8.89 -7.75
C ARG A 338 -17.01 -9.15 -8.89
N LYS A 339 -15.93 -8.36 -8.97
CA LYS A 339 -14.87 -8.50 -9.97
C LYS A 339 -13.72 -9.42 -9.54
N HIS A 340 -13.84 -10.12 -8.40
CA HIS A 340 -12.84 -11.07 -7.88
C HIS A 340 -11.41 -10.48 -7.76
N VAL A 341 -11.30 -9.24 -7.30
CA VAL A 341 -10.01 -8.55 -7.11
C VAL A 341 -9.80 -8.06 -5.68
N LYS A 342 -8.54 -7.78 -5.33
CA LYS A 342 -8.15 -7.16 -4.06
C LYS A 342 -8.77 -5.76 -3.93
N CYS A 343 -9.15 -5.40 -2.71
CA CYS A 343 -9.61 -4.06 -2.37
C CYS A 343 -9.04 -3.62 -1.02
N ASP A 344 -8.74 -2.33 -0.99
CA ASP A 344 -8.08 -1.50 0.01
C ASP A 344 -8.94 -1.05 1.21
N ALA A 345 -10.22 -1.41 1.26
CA ALA A 345 -11.13 -1.08 2.36
C ALA A 345 -11.50 0.42 2.58
N GLY A 346 -11.10 1.33 1.68
CA GLY A 346 -11.42 2.76 1.79
C GLY A 346 -12.91 3.03 2.01
N SER A 347 -13.27 3.86 3.00
CA SER A 347 -14.65 4.19 3.33
C SER A 347 -14.83 5.72 3.26
N PRO A 348 -15.83 6.25 2.53
CA PRO A 348 -16.98 5.56 1.95
C PRO A 348 -16.71 4.77 0.67
N GLN A 349 -15.61 5.01 -0.03
CA GLN A 349 -15.27 4.32 -1.28
C GLN A 349 -13.87 3.72 -1.30
N CYS A 350 -13.74 2.47 -1.77
CA CYS A 350 -12.46 1.83 -2.04
C CYS A 350 -11.78 2.50 -3.23
N MET A 351 -10.46 2.67 -3.13
CA MET A 351 -9.64 3.39 -4.11
C MET A 351 -9.85 2.87 -5.53
N ARG A 352 -9.88 1.54 -5.73
CA ARG A 352 -10.13 0.95 -7.05
C ARG A 352 -11.49 1.31 -7.65
N CYS A 353 -12.54 1.44 -6.84
CA CYS A 353 -13.86 1.82 -7.36
C CYS A 353 -13.98 3.33 -7.56
N GLN A 354 -13.38 4.13 -6.69
CA GLN A 354 -13.24 5.57 -6.88
C GLN A 354 -12.53 5.88 -8.21
N THR A 355 -11.40 5.20 -8.50
CA THR A 355 -10.61 5.40 -9.73
C THR A 355 -11.34 4.94 -11.00
N GLN A 356 -12.23 3.95 -10.90
CA GLN A 356 -13.02 3.45 -12.04
C GLN A 356 -14.41 4.10 -12.17
N GLY A 357 -14.72 5.14 -11.37
CA GLY A 357 -16.06 5.74 -11.32
C GLY A 357 -17.17 4.77 -10.89
N LEU A 358 -16.81 3.62 -10.32
CA LEU A 358 -17.73 2.56 -9.95
C LEU A 358 -18.38 2.89 -8.61
N ARG A 359 -19.69 2.63 -8.50
CA ARG A 359 -20.48 2.87 -7.29
C ARG A 359 -20.02 1.97 -6.14
N CYS A 360 -19.00 2.42 -5.40
CA CYS A 360 -18.49 1.69 -4.26
C CYS A 360 -19.54 1.62 -3.16
N ARG A 361 -19.93 0.40 -2.79
CA ARG A 361 -20.72 0.15 -1.60
C ARG A 361 -20.05 -0.91 -0.73
N TYR A 362 -20.18 -0.74 0.57
CA TYR A 362 -19.97 -1.80 1.54
C TYR A 362 -21.35 -2.31 1.94
N GLU A 363 -21.89 -3.25 1.17
CA GLU A 363 -23.17 -3.85 1.54
C GLU A 363 -23.00 -4.69 2.82
N PRO A 364 -23.90 -4.51 3.81
CA PRO A 364 -24.06 -5.46 4.90
C PRO A 364 -24.31 -6.87 4.37
N SER A 365 -23.84 -7.87 5.11
CA SER A 365 -23.94 -9.28 4.70
C SER A 365 -25.40 -9.71 4.45
N ARG A 366 -25.74 -10.08 3.21
CA ARG A 366 -27.09 -10.54 2.83
C ARG A 366 -27.47 -11.94 3.38
N ARG A 367 -26.66 -12.54 4.27
CA ARG A 367 -26.93 -13.82 4.94
C ARG A 367 -28.05 -13.68 5.99
N GLY A 368 -29.31 -13.65 5.55
CA GLY A 368 -30.48 -13.71 6.44
C GLY A 368 -31.85 -13.38 5.84
N LEU A 369 -31.93 -12.75 4.67
CA LEU A 369 -33.21 -12.28 4.10
C LEU A 369 -33.88 -13.32 3.18
N LYS A 370 -34.75 -14.19 3.74
CA LYS A 370 -35.79 -14.87 2.94
C LYS A 370 -36.82 -13.84 2.47
N ARG A 371 -36.91 -13.59 1.17
CA ARG A 371 -37.95 -12.74 0.56
C ARG A 371 -39.33 -13.42 0.68
N ARG A 372 -40.28 -12.81 1.40
CA ARG A 372 -41.72 -13.06 1.18
C ARG A 372 -42.13 -12.32 -0.10
N LYS A 373 -42.87 -12.99 -0.99
CA LYS A 373 -43.65 -12.32 -2.03
C LYS A 373 -44.81 -11.57 -1.36
N LEU A 374 -45.09 -10.36 -1.82
CA LEU A 374 -46.34 -9.64 -1.54
C LEU A 374 -47.04 -9.40 -2.88
N HIS A 375 -48.33 -9.72 -2.93
CA HIS A 375 -49.19 -9.64 -4.10
C HIS A 375 -49.96 -8.31 -4.11
N HIS A 376 -50.20 -7.79 -5.34
CA HIS A 376 -51.33 -6.90 -5.71
C HIS A 376 -51.40 -5.53 -5.00
N PHE A 377 -51.78 -4.44 -5.66
CA PHE A 377 -52.95 -4.31 -6.54
C PHE A 377 -52.66 -3.63 -7.88
N ALA A 378 -53.55 -3.88 -8.83
CA ALA A 378 -53.53 -3.32 -10.17
C ALA A 378 -54.79 -2.51 -10.46
N SER A 379 -54.67 -1.52 -11.34
CA SER A 379 -55.76 -1.04 -12.20
C SER A 379 -55.11 -0.52 -13.51
N ARG A 380 -55.23 -1.21 -14.65
CA ARG A 380 -56.42 -1.36 -15.53
C ARG A 380 -56.58 -0.15 -16.48
N SER A 381 -56.79 -0.28 -17.81
CA SER A 381 -57.09 -1.46 -18.66
C SER A 381 -56.50 -1.29 -20.11
N PRO A 382 -56.93 -1.97 -21.21
CA PRO A 382 -56.01 -2.73 -22.05
C PRO A 382 -56.14 -2.42 -23.57
N GLY A 383 -55.59 -3.25 -24.47
CA GLY A 383 -55.80 -3.05 -25.92
C GLY A 383 -55.06 -3.93 -26.94
N ASP A 384 -54.80 -5.20 -26.62
CA ASP A 384 -54.80 -6.34 -27.55
C ASP A 384 -53.86 -6.54 -28.78
N LEU A 385 -53.51 -7.84 -28.94
CA LEU A 385 -53.32 -8.63 -30.17
C LEU A 385 -52.02 -8.56 -31.03
N SER A 386 -51.11 -9.48 -30.66
CA SER A 386 -50.69 -10.67 -31.44
C SER A 386 -49.93 -10.59 -32.79
N VAL A 387 -48.74 -11.21 -32.77
CA VAL A 387 -48.23 -12.27 -33.69
C VAL A 387 -48.11 -11.99 -35.20
N ALA A 388 -46.86 -11.95 -35.70
CA ALA A 388 -46.30 -12.80 -36.79
C ALA A 388 -44.94 -12.25 -37.30
N GLY A 389 -44.04 -13.13 -37.79
CA GLY A 389 -42.91 -12.76 -38.68
C GLY A 389 -43.28 -13.05 -40.16
N PRO A 390 -42.35 -13.49 -41.04
CA PRO A 390 -40.87 -13.48 -40.99
C PRO A 390 -40.25 -12.99 -42.35
N SER A 391 -38.99 -13.38 -42.66
CA SER A 391 -38.32 -13.36 -44.02
C SER A 391 -38.06 -11.97 -44.68
N THR A 392 -37.17 -11.69 -45.65
CA THR A 392 -35.97 -12.27 -46.34
C THR A 392 -35.38 -11.13 -47.22
N ASP A 393 -34.21 -11.14 -47.88
CA ASP A 393 -32.84 -11.73 -47.71
C ASP A 393 -31.92 -11.20 -48.87
N SER A 394 -30.60 -11.48 -48.87
CA SER A 394 -29.65 -11.38 -50.01
C SER A 394 -29.24 -9.95 -50.51
N THR A 395 -28.16 -9.69 -51.28
CA THR A 395 -26.74 -10.18 -51.37
C THR A 395 -25.89 -9.20 -52.25
N LEU A 396 -24.56 -9.43 -52.37
CA LEU A 396 -23.57 -8.88 -53.36
C LEU A 396 -23.03 -7.44 -53.10
N ARG A 397 -21.69 -7.16 -53.01
CA ARG A 397 -20.55 -7.24 -53.98
C ARG A 397 -20.63 -6.21 -55.13
N ALA A 398 -19.59 -5.51 -55.59
CA ALA A 398 -18.16 -5.34 -55.19
C ALA A 398 -17.53 -4.13 -55.96
N GLY A 399 -16.29 -3.70 -55.65
CA GLY A 399 -15.53 -2.76 -56.51
C GLY A 399 -14.24 -2.19 -55.89
N ARG A 400 -13.13 -2.18 -56.65
CA ARG A 400 -11.84 -1.52 -56.32
C ARG A 400 -11.60 -0.31 -57.23
N GLN A 401 -10.91 0.73 -56.75
CA GLN A 401 -9.80 1.38 -57.49
C GLN A 401 -8.98 2.35 -56.61
N GLU A 402 -7.68 2.43 -56.92
CA GLU A 402 -6.65 3.43 -56.56
C GLU A 402 -6.04 3.89 -57.93
N PRO A 403 -5.19 4.94 -58.09
CA PRO A 403 -4.10 5.36 -57.17
C PRO A 403 -3.72 6.89 -57.17
N GLU A 404 -2.50 7.17 -56.70
CA GLU A 404 -1.62 8.36 -56.93
C GLU A 404 -1.97 9.69 -56.22
N GLN A 405 -1.17 10.18 -55.25
CA GLN A 405 0.22 10.69 -55.22
C GLN A 405 0.33 12.22 -55.46
N ILE A 406 0.95 12.95 -54.52
CA ILE A 406 2.15 13.82 -54.70
C ILE A 406 2.51 14.54 -53.38
N VAL A 407 3.75 15.02 -53.30
CA VAL A 407 4.54 15.48 -52.15
C VAL A 407 4.47 17.01 -51.98
N TRP A 408 4.62 17.55 -50.76
CA TRP A 408 5.66 18.54 -50.35
C TRP A 408 5.35 19.38 -49.09
N ASP A 409 6.41 19.57 -48.30
CA ASP A 409 6.83 20.68 -47.42
C ASP A 409 5.90 21.43 -46.44
N SER A 410 6.40 21.47 -45.19
CA SER A 410 6.91 22.67 -44.50
C SER A 410 6.19 24.02 -44.67
N ALA A 411 5.53 24.50 -43.60
CA ALA A 411 5.91 25.70 -42.84
C ALA A 411 4.89 26.08 -41.75
N ASP A 412 5.37 26.73 -40.69
CA ASP A 412 4.60 27.51 -39.70
C ASP A 412 3.78 28.63 -40.39
N PRO A 413 2.66 29.11 -39.81
CA PRO A 413 2.84 30.26 -38.91
C PRO A 413 1.82 30.43 -37.76
N HIS A 414 2.27 31.21 -36.77
CA HIS A 414 1.42 31.90 -35.81
C HIS A 414 0.58 33.05 -36.42
N SER A 415 -0.55 33.32 -35.75
CA SER A 415 -1.17 34.63 -35.49
C SER A 415 -2.31 35.19 -36.38
N ALA A 416 -3.17 35.92 -35.67
CA ALA A 416 -4.12 36.98 -36.08
C ALA A 416 -5.56 36.62 -36.52
N LEU A 417 -6.51 36.97 -35.62
CA LEU A 417 -7.76 37.74 -35.86
C LEU A 417 -8.83 37.15 -36.83
N ALA A 418 -10.14 37.34 -36.64
CA ALA A 418 -10.98 37.84 -35.54
C ALA A 418 -12.45 37.39 -35.83
N ASP A 419 -13.41 37.95 -35.09
CA ASP A 419 -14.86 37.96 -35.38
C ASP A 419 -15.62 36.62 -35.33
N PHE A 420 -16.44 36.46 -34.27
CA PHE A 420 -17.90 36.50 -34.41
C PHE A 420 -18.56 36.65 -33.03
N GLN A 421 -19.24 37.77 -32.78
CA GLN A 421 -20.28 37.85 -31.74
C GLN A 421 -21.63 37.40 -32.32
N PRO A 422 -22.56 36.93 -31.47
CA PRO A 422 -23.83 37.64 -31.44
C PRO A 422 -24.32 37.96 -30.03
N SER A 423 -24.93 39.14 -29.89
CA SER A 423 -25.69 39.60 -28.72
C SER A 423 -27.16 39.20 -28.82
N VAL A 424 -27.76 38.69 -27.74
CA VAL A 424 -29.21 38.71 -27.51
C VAL A 424 -29.45 38.93 -26.01
N ASP A 425 -30.26 39.94 -25.67
CA ASP A 425 -30.66 40.27 -24.30
C ASP A 425 -31.73 39.30 -23.75
N GLY A 426 -31.77 39.17 -22.42
CA GLY A 426 -32.83 38.44 -21.72
C GLY A 426 -32.47 38.13 -20.26
N ASP A 427 -32.97 38.95 -19.33
CA ASP A 427 -32.74 38.79 -17.89
C ASP A 427 -33.36 37.49 -17.32
N ASP A 428 -32.56 36.70 -16.61
CA ASP A 428 -33.06 35.87 -15.50
C ASP A 428 -31.99 35.69 -14.40
N TYR A 429 -32.40 35.72 -13.14
CA TYR A 429 -31.51 35.78 -11.98
C TYR A 429 -30.87 34.42 -11.66
N THR A 430 -29.55 34.30 -11.82
CA THR A 430 -28.78 33.15 -11.30
C THR A 430 -27.54 33.58 -10.53
N TRP A 431 -27.55 33.31 -9.21
CA TRP A 431 -26.36 33.46 -8.36
C TRP A 431 -25.28 32.46 -8.78
N SER A 432 -24.13 32.97 -9.21
CA SER A 432 -22.93 32.18 -9.52
C SER A 432 -21.86 32.44 -8.46
N GLU A 433 -21.48 31.40 -7.73
CA GLU A 433 -20.29 31.41 -6.85
C GLU A 433 -19.02 31.54 -7.71
N PRO A 434 -18.08 32.45 -7.39
CA PRO A 434 -16.85 32.61 -8.15
C PRO A 434 -15.87 31.45 -7.92
N SER A 435 -15.07 31.12 -8.93
CA SER A 435 -14.08 30.06 -8.81
C SER A 435 -12.88 30.50 -7.97
N LEU A 436 -12.29 29.58 -7.19
CA LEU A 436 -11.14 29.87 -6.30
C LEU A 436 -9.95 30.50 -7.03
N GLY A 437 -9.82 30.28 -8.35
CA GLY A 437 -8.74 30.82 -9.17
C GLY A 437 -8.85 32.32 -9.46
N GLU A 438 -10.06 32.87 -9.51
CA GLU A 438 -10.29 34.29 -9.82
C GLU A 438 -10.16 35.17 -8.56
N CYS A 439 -10.55 34.65 -7.40
CA CYS A 439 -10.43 35.34 -6.12
C CYS A 439 -8.97 35.67 -5.75
N LEU A 440 -8.03 34.77 -6.09
CA LEU A 440 -6.59 34.98 -5.88
C LEU A 440 -5.96 36.00 -6.86
N LEU A 441 -6.61 36.24 -8.01
CA LEU A 441 -6.11 37.11 -9.07
C LEU A 441 -6.39 38.60 -8.78
N GLN A 442 -7.54 38.92 -8.17
CA GLN A 442 -7.90 40.30 -7.83
C GLN A 442 -7.02 40.89 -6.72
N ASN A 443 -6.58 40.08 -5.75
CA ASN A 443 -5.66 40.54 -4.70
C ASN A 443 -4.22 40.74 -5.21
N ALA A 444 -3.79 39.96 -6.22
CA ALA A 444 -2.41 40.02 -6.74
C ALA A 444 -2.12 41.24 -7.63
N GLN A 445 -3.14 41.91 -8.18
CA GLN A 445 -2.97 43.07 -9.08
C GLN A 445 -3.00 44.43 -8.36
N ALA A 446 -3.26 44.47 -7.05
CA ALA A 446 -3.41 45.70 -6.27
C ALA A 446 -2.19 46.07 -5.39
N ALA A 447 -1.25 45.14 -5.17
CA ALA A 447 -0.18 45.29 -4.19
C ALA A 447 1.07 46.02 -4.73
N GLY A 448 1.08 47.35 -4.59
CA GLY A 448 2.30 48.15 -4.67
C GLY A 448 2.99 48.24 -3.30
N ASP A 449 4.31 48.00 -3.28
CA ASP A 449 5.26 48.34 -2.20
C ASP A 449 4.86 48.04 -0.74
N GLY A 450 4.86 46.75 -0.39
CA GLY A 450 4.88 46.27 0.99
C GLY A 450 5.21 44.77 1.06
N GLU A 451 5.82 44.31 2.15
CA GLU A 451 5.93 42.87 2.45
C GLU A 451 4.58 42.35 2.99
N GLU A 452 3.57 42.30 2.13
CA GLU A 452 2.29 41.70 2.50
C GLU A 452 2.43 40.19 2.71
N MET A 453 1.75 39.70 3.74
CA MET A 453 1.74 38.30 4.11
C MET A 453 1.13 37.46 2.98
N VAL A 454 1.95 36.62 2.35
CA VAL A 454 1.44 35.46 1.61
C VAL A 454 0.66 34.59 2.62
N GLU A 455 -0.67 34.61 2.51
CA GLU A 455 -1.55 33.78 3.34
C GLU A 455 -1.19 32.30 3.17
N ASP A 456 -1.19 31.55 4.27
CA ASP A 456 -0.91 30.11 4.25
C ASP A 456 -2.08 29.35 3.60
N ASP A 457 -2.04 29.20 2.27
CA ASP A 457 -2.96 28.33 1.53
C ASP A 457 -2.75 26.89 2.01
N THR A 458 -3.59 26.51 2.97
CA THR A 458 -3.53 25.24 3.66
C THR A 458 -3.76 24.08 2.71
N LEU A 459 -4.47 24.27 1.58
CA LEU A 459 -4.63 23.23 0.56
C LEU A 459 -3.32 23.01 -0.18
N LEU A 460 -2.67 24.06 -0.70
CA LEU A 460 -1.40 23.94 -1.43
C LEU A 460 -0.28 23.37 -0.55
N ILE A 461 -0.18 23.83 0.70
CA ILE A 461 0.75 23.30 1.70
C ILE A 461 0.48 21.81 1.95
N ASN A 462 -0.78 21.42 2.15
CA ASN A 462 -1.12 20.00 2.37
C ASN A 462 -0.82 19.14 1.14
N LEU A 463 -1.03 19.65 -0.08
CA LEU A 463 -0.71 18.94 -1.33
C LEU A 463 0.81 18.74 -1.51
N PHE A 464 1.62 19.76 -1.18
CA PHE A 464 3.08 19.62 -1.12
C PHE A 464 3.51 18.53 -0.14
N TYR A 465 3.01 18.55 1.09
CA TYR A 465 3.38 17.56 2.12
C TYR A 465 2.86 16.15 1.83
N ALA A 466 1.70 16.02 1.16
CA ALA A 466 1.12 14.73 0.82
C ALA A 466 1.87 14.02 -0.34
N ASN A 467 2.30 14.78 -1.36
CA ASN A 467 2.76 14.21 -2.63
C ASN A 467 4.24 14.46 -2.93
N PHE A 468 4.80 15.63 -2.60
CA PHE A 468 6.19 15.98 -2.95
C PHE A 468 7.18 15.73 -1.80
N PHE A 469 6.84 16.19 -0.60
CA PHE A 469 7.72 16.14 0.58
C PHE A 469 8.27 14.73 0.87
N ARG A 470 7.47 13.68 0.70
CA ARG A 470 7.88 12.29 0.96
C ARG A 470 9.06 11.84 0.10
N GLY A 471 9.19 12.37 -1.13
CA GLY A 471 10.32 12.11 -1.99
C GLY A 471 11.55 12.99 -1.69
N HIS A 472 11.37 14.07 -0.93
CA HIS A 472 12.39 15.08 -0.63
C HIS A 472 12.22 15.62 0.81
N PRO A 473 12.36 14.77 1.85
CA PRO A 473 11.87 15.07 3.20
C PRO A 473 12.85 15.93 4.03
N PHE A 474 13.29 17.08 3.51
CA PHE A 474 14.33 17.92 4.13
C PHE A 474 13.83 19.20 4.81
N LEU A 475 12.60 19.65 4.55
CA LEU A 475 11.92 20.65 5.39
C LEU A 475 11.46 20.02 6.72
N VAL A 476 11.10 20.83 7.72
CA VAL A 476 10.45 20.32 8.95
C VAL A 476 9.16 19.54 8.63
N PRO A 477 8.73 18.56 9.45
CA PRO A 477 7.47 17.85 9.24
C PRO A 477 6.24 18.77 9.23
N ARG A 478 5.17 18.35 8.52
CA ARG A 478 3.93 19.14 8.33
C ARG A 478 3.35 19.74 9.62
N ALA A 479 3.44 19.03 10.74
CA ALA A 479 2.93 19.47 12.04
C ALA A 479 3.67 20.71 12.58
N LEU A 480 4.93 20.91 12.20
CA LEU A 480 5.81 21.99 12.67
C LEU A 480 5.97 23.11 11.63
N TYR A 481 5.40 22.96 10.42
CA TYR A 481 5.50 23.95 9.33
C TYR A 481 5.13 25.38 9.77
N THR A 482 3.97 25.54 10.40
CA THR A 482 3.47 26.85 10.84
C THR A 482 4.32 27.41 12.00
N ALA A 483 4.79 26.55 12.91
CA ALA A 483 5.68 26.95 14.00
C ALA A 483 7.09 27.36 13.53
N GLN A 484 7.56 26.81 12.41
CA GLN A 484 8.84 27.16 11.79
C GLN A 484 8.84 28.56 11.13
N ASN A 485 7.65 29.14 10.89
CA ASN A 485 7.46 30.49 10.35
C ASN A 485 8.35 30.79 9.12
N TYR A 486 8.20 30.00 8.06
CA TYR A 486 8.98 30.16 6.84
C TYR A 486 8.73 31.51 6.14
N PRO A 487 9.78 32.14 5.56
CA PRO A 487 9.68 33.42 4.86
C PRO A 487 8.89 33.31 3.54
N SER A 488 8.39 34.44 3.04
CA SER A 488 7.49 34.52 1.88
C SER A 488 8.02 33.81 0.62
N TYR A 489 9.31 33.92 0.31
CA TYR A 489 9.92 33.22 -0.83
C TYR A 489 9.82 31.68 -0.70
N MET A 490 9.93 31.13 0.51
CA MET A 490 9.78 29.70 0.76
C MET A 490 8.31 29.28 0.64
N LYS A 491 7.39 30.08 1.19
CA LYS A 491 5.94 29.85 1.05
C LYS A 491 5.53 29.80 -0.43
N LEU A 492 5.99 30.76 -1.24
CA LEU A 492 5.73 30.82 -2.68
C LEU A 492 6.26 29.59 -3.44
N VAL A 493 7.46 29.10 -3.11
CA VAL A 493 8.00 27.87 -3.70
C VAL A 493 7.18 26.63 -3.30
N ILE A 494 6.73 26.54 -2.05
CA ILE A 494 5.85 25.47 -1.57
C ILE A 494 4.47 25.53 -2.25
N HIS A 495 3.90 26.73 -2.40
CA HIS A 495 2.63 26.94 -3.09
C HIS A 495 2.73 26.59 -4.57
N LEU A 496 3.82 26.99 -5.25
CA LEU A 496 4.13 26.61 -6.63
C LEU A 496 4.10 25.09 -6.80
N ILE A 497 4.81 24.35 -5.94
CA ILE A 497 4.84 22.88 -5.99
C ILE A 497 3.46 22.28 -5.64
N GLY A 498 2.79 22.78 -4.60
CA GLY A 498 1.45 22.33 -4.20
C GLY A 498 0.41 22.52 -5.31
N CYS A 499 0.51 23.60 -6.09
CA CYS A 499 -0.40 23.95 -7.17
C CYS A 499 -0.30 22.99 -8.36
N HIS A 500 0.84 22.31 -8.57
CA HIS A 500 0.92 21.23 -9.56
C HIS A 500 0.02 20.02 -9.25
N TYR A 501 -0.49 19.90 -8.01
CA TYR A 501 -1.33 18.79 -7.56
C TYR A 501 -2.82 19.14 -7.39
N THR A 502 -3.25 20.37 -7.71
CA THR A 502 -4.68 20.77 -7.63
C THR A 502 -5.52 20.20 -8.78
N GLY A 503 -4.89 19.75 -9.87
CA GLY A 503 -5.56 19.36 -11.11
C GLY A 503 -5.88 20.53 -12.04
N THR A 504 -5.54 21.77 -11.67
CA THR A 504 -5.55 22.95 -12.54
C THR A 504 -4.15 23.23 -13.08
N ILE A 505 -4.04 24.01 -14.17
CA ILE A 505 -2.73 24.42 -14.69
C ILE A 505 -2.10 25.42 -13.72
N CYS A 506 -0.97 25.04 -13.12
CA CYS A 506 -0.20 25.91 -12.24
C CYS A 506 0.39 27.10 -13.01
N SER A 507 -0.14 28.30 -12.74
CA SER A 507 0.11 29.52 -13.50
C SER A 507 1.60 29.92 -13.57
N GLU A 508 2.02 30.41 -14.73
CA GLU A 508 3.34 31.03 -14.92
C GLU A 508 3.54 32.24 -14.00
N THR A 509 2.46 32.95 -13.63
CA THR A 509 2.47 34.04 -12.64
C THR A 509 3.03 33.57 -11.29
N MET A 510 2.64 32.38 -10.81
CA MET A 510 3.13 31.85 -9.53
C MET A 510 4.62 31.47 -9.60
N GLN A 511 5.10 31.01 -10.76
CA GLN A 511 6.52 30.79 -11.00
C GLN A 511 7.30 32.12 -11.05
N GLY A 512 6.72 33.17 -11.63
CA GLY A 512 7.27 34.53 -11.63
C GLY A 512 7.40 35.10 -10.22
N LEU A 513 6.32 35.06 -9.43
CA LEU A 513 6.31 35.53 -8.04
C LEU A 513 7.35 34.81 -7.17
N ALA A 514 7.50 33.49 -7.32
CA ALA A 514 8.53 32.73 -6.61
C ALA A 514 9.96 33.12 -7.02
N ASP A 515 10.21 33.33 -8.32
CA ASP A 515 11.52 33.77 -8.84
C ASP A 515 11.88 35.18 -8.34
N ASP A 516 10.94 36.13 -8.43
CA ASP A 516 11.12 37.49 -7.97
C ASP A 516 11.33 37.56 -6.46
N ALA A 517 10.63 36.74 -5.68
CA ALA A 517 10.82 36.68 -4.22
C ALA A 517 12.21 36.11 -3.85
N LEU A 518 12.65 35.03 -4.51
CA LEU A 518 13.99 34.46 -4.34
C LEU A 518 15.09 35.43 -4.77
N LYS A 519 14.89 36.15 -5.87
CA LYS A 519 15.79 37.19 -6.36
C LYS A 519 15.87 38.36 -5.37
N LYS A 520 14.73 38.90 -4.92
CA LYS A 520 14.66 39.96 -3.90
C LYS A 520 15.29 39.56 -2.55
N ALA A 521 15.22 38.28 -2.15
CA ALA A 521 15.91 37.79 -0.95
C ALA A 521 17.44 37.82 -1.13
N ARG A 522 17.93 37.33 -2.28
CA ARG A 522 19.35 37.34 -2.64
C ARG A 522 19.92 38.76 -2.83
N ASP A 523 19.19 39.65 -3.49
CA ASP A 523 19.59 41.03 -3.74
C ASP A 523 19.65 41.85 -2.44
N ARG A 524 18.85 41.46 -1.42
CA ARG A 524 18.94 41.97 -0.04
C ARG A 524 20.09 41.36 0.78
N GLY A 525 20.90 40.48 0.18
CA GLY A 525 22.06 39.87 0.82
C GLY A 525 21.75 38.73 1.78
N GLU A 526 20.54 38.14 1.73
CA GLU A 526 20.19 37.03 2.62
C GLU A 526 21.11 35.82 2.39
N ARG A 527 21.66 35.28 3.49
CA ARG A 527 22.46 34.06 3.51
C ARG A 527 21.96 33.11 4.59
N SER A 528 20.83 32.45 4.34
CA SER A 528 20.20 31.51 5.28
C SER A 528 20.17 30.07 4.72
N PHE A 529 20.12 29.07 5.60
CA PHE A 529 19.88 27.68 5.15
C PHE A 529 18.49 27.51 4.53
N VAL A 530 17.52 28.34 4.92
CA VAL A 530 16.16 28.36 4.37
C VAL A 530 16.17 28.84 2.91
N LEU A 531 17.03 29.81 2.57
CA LEU A 531 17.24 30.21 1.17
C LEU A 531 17.86 29.10 0.34
N VAL A 532 18.81 28.32 0.90
CA VAL A 532 19.33 27.11 0.25
C VAL A 532 18.21 26.08 0.01
N GLN A 533 17.37 25.82 1.02
CA GLN A 533 16.22 24.92 0.89
C GLN A 533 15.25 25.37 -0.21
N ALA A 534 14.95 26.67 -0.28
CA ALA A 534 14.02 27.22 -1.27
C ALA A 534 14.60 27.19 -2.70
N LEU A 535 15.87 27.55 -2.89
CA LEU A 535 16.56 27.44 -4.17
C LEU A 535 16.68 25.98 -4.65
N LEU A 536 16.85 25.02 -3.73
CA LEU A 536 16.86 23.60 -4.03
C LEU A 536 15.49 23.11 -4.51
N LEU A 537 14.41 23.37 -3.74
CA LEU A 537 13.03 23.07 -4.16
C LEU A 537 12.67 23.73 -5.50
N PHE A 538 13.07 25.00 -5.67
CA PHE A 538 12.81 25.75 -6.89
C PHE A 538 13.55 25.17 -8.10
N SER A 539 14.78 24.68 -7.92
CA SER A 539 15.50 23.97 -8.99
C SER A 539 14.80 22.68 -9.43
N MET A 540 14.25 21.90 -8.49
CA MET A 540 13.52 20.66 -8.77
C MET A 540 12.22 20.90 -9.53
N ILE A 541 11.43 21.90 -9.11
CA ILE A 541 10.16 22.21 -9.77
C ILE A 541 10.36 22.83 -11.17
N LEU A 542 11.38 23.68 -11.35
CA LEU A 542 11.77 24.16 -12.68
C LEU A 542 12.20 23.01 -13.60
N HIS A 543 12.91 22.00 -13.08
CA HIS A 543 13.25 20.79 -13.85
C HIS A 543 11.99 20.01 -14.25
N ALA A 544 11.04 19.81 -13.34
CA ALA A 544 9.76 19.14 -13.60
C ALA A 544 8.86 19.88 -14.61
N ARG A 545 9.06 21.20 -14.74
CA ARG A 545 8.46 22.11 -15.73
C ARG A 545 9.28 22.23 -17.03
N CYS A 546 10.38 21.47 -17.19
CA CYS A 546 11.30 21.51 -18.34
C CYS A 546 12.05 22.84 -18.54
N VAL A 547 12.15 23.69 -17.51
CA VAL A 547 12.82 25.01 -17.56
C VAL A 547 14.31 24.85 -17.16
N TYR A 548 15.04 24.09 -17.98
CA TYR A 548 16.36 23.53 -17.61
C TYR A 548 17.43 24.57 -17.24
N ASP A 549 17.57 25.68 -17.98
CA ASP A 549 18.59 26.69 -17.67
C ASP A 549 18.36 27.42 -16.34
N ARG A 550 17.10 27.75 -16.02
CA ARG A 550 16.75 28.35 -14.73
C ARG A 550 16.88 27.34 -13.59
N SER A 551 16.52 26.07 -13.82
CA SER A 551 16.75 24.98 -12.88
C SER A 551 18.24 24.84 -12.52
N ARG A 552 19.12 24.76 -13.53
CA ARG A 552 20.59 24.75 -13.36
C ARG A 552 21.09 25.97 -12.60
N SER A 553 20.61 27.16 -12.96
CA SER A 553 21.01 28.41 -12.29
C SER A 553 20.62 28.42 -10.80
N SER A 554 19.37 28.03 -10.48
CA SER A 554 18.88 27.92 -9.10
C SER A 554 19.67 26.90 -8.27
N LEU A 555 19.97 25.73 -8.84
CA LEU A 555 20.77 24.72 -8.15
C LEU A 555 22.21 25.18 -7.92
N SER A 556 22.84 25.79 -8.92
CA SER A 556 24.20 26.35 -8.79
C SER A 556 24.27 27.44 -7.72
N GLN A 557 23.22 28.25 -7.57
CA GLN A 557 23.08 29.22 -6.48
C GLN A 557 22.92 28.52 -5.12
N ALA A 558 22.05 27.51 -5.00
CA ALA A 558 21.88 26.72 -3.78
C ALA A 558 23.19 26.07 -3.32
N VAL A 559 23.91 25.43 -4.24
CA VAL A 559 25.21 24.79 -3.98
C VAL A 559 26.27 25.82 -3.57
N SER A 560 26.36 26.97 -4.25
CA SER A 560 27.32 28.01 -3.88
C SER A 560 27.06 28.54 -2.46
N LEU A 561 25.81 28.89 -2.16
CA LEU A 561 25.42 29.40 -0.86
C LEU A 561 25.60 28.36 0.26
N ALA A 562 25.30 27.09 0.02
CA ALA A 562 25.53 26.01 0.98
C ALA A 562 27.02 25.80 1.31
N LEU A 563 27.89 25.95 0.30
CA LEU A 563 29.35 25.87 0.48
C LEU A 563 29.89 27.11 1.21
N GLU A 564 29.45 28.32 0.85
CA GLU A 564 29.77 29.58 1.55
C GLU A 564 29.38 29.51 3.05
N LEU A 565 28.18 28.98 3.34
CA LEU A 565 27.68 28.78 4.70
C LEU A 565 28.36 27.62 5.44
N ASN A 566 29.18 26.80 4.77
CA ASN A 566 29.76 25.57 5.32
C ASN A 566 28.71 24.55 5.81
N MET A 567 27.58 24.42 5.09
CA MET A 567 26.51 23.44 5.40
C MET A 567 26.95 21.97 5.34
N HIS A 568 28.16 21.68 4.87
CA HIS A 568 28.79 20.36 4.91
C HIS A 568 29.41 20.00 6.28
N ARG A 569 29.32 20.91 7.27
CA ARG A 569 29.93 20.77 8.60
C ARG A 569 28.91 20.53 9.72
N LYS A 570 29.17 19.55 10.60
CA LYS A 570 28.40 19.27 11.82
C LYS A 570 28.18 20.52 12.67
N SER A 571 29.20 21.37 12.79
CA SER A 571 29.15 22.65 13.52
C SER A 571 28.09 23.61 12.99
N PHE A 572 27.88 23.68 11.67
CA PHE A 572 26.86 24.53 11.08
C PHE A 572 25.46 24.15 11.56
N SER A 573 25.13 22.84 11.54
CA SER A 573 23.82 22.36 12.02
C SER A 573 23.58 22.68 13.50
N VAL A 574 24.62 22.62 14.34
CA VAL A 574 24.53 22.95 15.78
C VAL A 574 24.29 24.44 15.99
N ALA A 575 25.02 25.31 15.27
CA ALA A 575 24.95 26.75 15.44
C ALA A 575 23.63 27.35 14.92
N HIS A 576 23.05 26.79 13.85
CA HIS A 576 21.90 27.40 13.15
C HIS A 576 20.55 26.74 13.44
N SER A 577 20.48 25.71 14.29
CA SER A 577 19.21 25.07 14.65
C SER A 577 18.42 25.76 15.77
N ALA A 578 18.93 26.86 16.34
CA ALA A 578 18.36 27.56 17.48
C ALA A 578 18.00 26.63 18.67
N GLY A 579 18.80 25.57 18.88
CA GLY A 579 18.55 24.54 19.91
C GLY A 579 17.50 23.48 19.53
N SER A 580 16.69 23.67 18.48
CA SER A 580 15.68 22.70 18.05
C SER A 580 16.31 21.45 17.42
N PRO A 581 16.04 20.23 17.95
CA PRO A 581 16.52 18.98 17.35
C PRO A 581 15.95 18.73 15.94
N VAL A 582 14.70 19.13 15.69
CA VAL A 582 14.02 18.95 14.39
C VAL A 582 14.65 19.85 13.33
N VAL A 583 14.90 21.13 13.64
CA VAL A 583 15.58 22.05 12.71
C VAL A 583 17.01 21.57 12.43
N LYS A 584 17.69 21.02 13.44
CA LYS A 584 19.02 20.43 13.28
C LYS A 584 19.03 19.23 12.31
N GLU A 585 17.98 18.40 12.35
CA GLU A 585 17.77 17.29 11.41
C GLU A 585 17.38 17.80 10.01
N SER A 586 16.52 18.83 9.91
CA SER A 586 16.20 19.51 8.65
C SER A 586 17.45 20.05 7.95
N ILE A 587 18.37 20.69 8.69
CA ILE A 587 19.65 21.17 8.14
C ILE A 587 20.53 20.00 7.65
N ARG A 588 20.64 18.90 8.41
CA ARG A 588 21.36 17.68 7.97
C ARG A 588 20.81 17.14 6.65
N ARG A 589 19.49 16.96 6.59
CA ARG A 589 18.77 16.46 5.42
C ARG A 589 18.90 17.39 4.22
N THR A 590 18.93 18.70 4.44
CA THR A 590 19.12 19.70 3.37
C THR A 590 20.48 19.55 2.69
N TRP A 591 21.56 19.39 3.46
CA TRP A 591 22.90 19.16 2.89
C TRP A 591 22.95 17.86 2.06
N TRP A 592 22.41 16.76 2.59
CA TRP A 592 22.44 15.48 1.90
C TRP A 592 21.51 15.43 0.67
N GLU A 593 20.34 16.08 0.72
CA GLU A 593 19.46 16.23 -0.46
C GLU A 593 20.13 17.08 -1.55
N LEU A 594 20.83 18.15 -1.16
CA LEU A 594 21.58 19.00 -2.09
C LEU A 594 22.72 18.21 -2.76
N TYR A 595 23.47 17.41 -2.00
CA TYR A 595 24.48 16.49 -2.53
C TYR A 595 23.88 15.50 -3.54
N ILE A 596 22.76 14.86 -3.20
CA ILE A 596 22.07 13.90 -4.09
C ILE A 596 21.62 14.59 -5.38
N THR A 597 21.03 15.78 -5.26
CA THR A 597 20.47 16.54 -6.40
C THR A 597 21.56 17.09 -7.33
N ASP A 598 22.66 17.61 -6.78
CA ASP A 598 23.83 18.07 -7.55
C ASP A 598 24.45 16.92 -8.36
N GLY A 599 24.58 15.74 -7.75
CA GLY A 599 25.03 14.53 -8.44
C GLY A 599 24.11 14.08 -9.58
N PHE A 600 22.79 14.03 -9.34
CA PHE A 600 21.81 13.71 -10.38
C PHE A 600 21.85 14.71 -11.54
N MET A 601 21.89 16.02 -11.28
CA MET A 601 21.91 17.02 -12.34
C MET A 601 23.23 17.04 -13.12
N ALA A 602 24.38 16.84 -12.46
CA ALA A 602 25.68 16.69 -13.13
C ALA A 602 25.66 15.57 -14.19
N ALA A 603 25.01 14.45 -13.87
CA ALA A 603 24.85 13.32 -14.79
C ALA A 603 23.95 13.63 -15.99
N LEU A 604 22.85 14.37 -15.78
CA LEU A 604 21.88 14.74 -16.80
C LEU A 604 22.40 15.84 -17.74
N ASP A 605 23.18 16.79 -17.20
CA ASP A 605 23.81 17.85 -17.99
C ASP A 605 25.06 17.37 -18.75
N HIS A 606 25.51 16.14 -18.53
CA HIS A 606 26.80 15.60 -19.00
C HIS A 606 28.00 16.49 -18.58
N LYS A 607 27.91 17.15 -17.42
CA LYS A 607 28.93 18.07 -16.88
C LYS A 607 29.53 17.48 -15.61
N VAL A 608 30.86 17.44 -15.54
CA VAL A 608 31.62 16.87 -14.40
C VAL A 608 31.58 17.74 -13.13
N ASN A 609 30.76 18.81 -13.12
CA ASN A 609 30.71 19.81 -12.04
C ASN A 609 29.85 19.36 -10.85
N PHE A 610 30.10 18.16 -10.30
CA PHE A 610 29.51 17.70 -9.04
C PHE A 610 30.23 18.38 -7.86
N ARG A 611 29.87 19.64 -7.60
CA ARG A 611 30.56 20.51 -6.64
C ARG A 611 30.40 20.06 -5.19
N CYS A 612 29.26 19.50 -4.79
CA CYS A 612 29.07 18.98 -3.44
C CYS A 612 29.99 17.79 -3.12
N ASN A 613 30.41 17.01 -4.14
CA ASN A 613 31.38 15.93 -3.99
C ASN A 613 32.85 16.41 -3.96
N SER A 614 33.12 17.69 -4.22
CA SER A 614 34.48 18.26 -4.14
C SER A 614 34.92 18.63 -2.72
N VAL A 615 34.04 18.57 -1.72
CA VAL A 615 34.32 18.91 -0.32
C VAL A 615 34.14 17.71 0.61
N LYS A 616 35.03 17.55 1.60
CA LYS A 616 34.86 16.54 2.65
C LYS A 616 33.77 16.99 3.63
N SER A 617 32.64 16.29 3.61
CA SER A 617 31.55 16.46 4.58
C SER A 617 31.87 15.74 5.90
N ASP A 618 31.63 16.41 7.02
CA ASP A 618 31.54 15.79 8.36
C ASP A 618 30.11 15.89 8.94
N MET A 619 29.15 16.32 8.12
CA MET A 619 27.74 16.35 8.48
C MET A 619 27.23 14.93 8.81
N PRO A 620 26.61 14.69 9.98
CA PRO A 620 26.08 13.37 10.34
C PRO A 620 24.98 12.89 9.40
N LEU A 621 24.73 11.58 9.41
CA LEU A 621 23.69 10.94 8.62
C LEU A 621 22.28 11.30 9.17
N PRO A 622 21.27 11.49 8.30
CA PRO A 622 19.89 11.68 8.73
C PRO A 622 19.30 10.45 9.41
N CYS A 623 18.27 10.66 10.22
CA CYS A 623 17.56 9.59 10.91
C CYS A 623 16.40 9.00 10.10
N GLU A 624 15.78 7.95 10.64
CA GLU A 624 14.58 7.35 10.07
C GLU A 624 13.40 8.32 10.03
N GLU A 625 12.52 8.16 9.04
CA GLU A 625 11.41 9.08 8.79
C GLU A 625 10.37 9.10 9.92
N PHE A 626 10.14 7.96 10.58
CA PHE A 626 9.26 7.86 11.73
C PHE A 626 9.82 8.55 12.97
N LEU A 627 11.15 8.66 13.09
CA LEU A 627 11.79 9.46 14.14
C LEU A 627 11.66 10.94 13.79
N TYR A 628 11.95 11.33 12.55
CA TYR A 628 11.85 12.72 12.12
C TYR A 628 10.44 13.30 12.25
N SER A 629 9.41 12.46 12.03
CA SER A 629 8.00 12.81 12.18
C SER A 629 7.46 12.76 13.62
N GLY A 630 8.27 12.32 14.59
CA GLY A 630 7.86 12.12 15.98
C GLY A 630 8.60 13.03 16.97
N GLU A 631 8.00 13.28 18.13
CA GLU A 631 8.66 14.00 19.22
C GLU A 631 8.76 13.14 20.49
N PRO A 632 9.85 13.27 21.27
CA PRO A 632 11.03 14.12 21.03
C PRO A 632 12.16 13.38 20.29
N LEU A 633 12.88 14.09 19.42
CA LEU A 633 14.09 13.62 18.72
C LEU A 633 15.31 13.55 19.66
N LEU A 634 15.40 12.51 20.49
CA LEU A 634 16.47 12.29 21.47
C LEU A 634 17.34 11.07 21.12
N PHE A 635 18.20 11.21 20.11
CA PHE A 635 19.28 10.25 19.81
C PHE A 635 20.51 10.98 19.23
N GLU A 636 21.68 10.36 19.32
CA GLU A 636 22.88 10.84 18.64
C GLU A 636 22.88 10.38 17.17
N PRO A 637 23.06 11.29 16.19
CA PRO A 637 23.03 10.91 14.78
C PRO A 637 24.33 10.20 14.37
N SER A 638 24.21 9.05 13.72
CA SER A 638 25.34 8.27 13.22
C SER A 638 26.21 9.05 12.23
N THR A 639 27.50 8.77 12.24
CA THR A 639 28.46 9.35 11.29
C THR A 639 28.58 8.50 10.02
N LEU A 640 29.09 9.11 8.95
CA LEU A 640 29.43 8.37 7.72
C LEU A 640 30.50 7.29 8.00
N GLU A 641 31.50 7.60 8.83
CA GLU A 641 32.57 6.67 9.21
C GLU A 641 32.03 5.41 9.93
N GLN A 642 31.09 5.58 10.88
CA GLN A 642 30.40 4.45 11.51
C GLN A 642 29.64 3.60 10.48
N PHE A 643 28.96 4.23 9.52
CA PHE A 643 28.22 3.53 8.47
C PHE A 643 29.11 2.82 7.44
N GLU A 644 30.27 3.38 7.11
CA GLU A 644 31.29 2.71 6.28
C GLU A 644 31.93 1.53 7.03
N SER A 645 32.14 1.68 8.34
CA SER A 645 32.72 0.62 9.19
C SER A 645 31.78 -0.58 9.42
N ARG A 646 30.47 -0.44 9.16
CA ARG A 646 29.43 -1.46 9.44
C ARG A 646 29.71 -2.85 8.89
N ILE A 647 30.48 -2.94 7.81
CA ILE A 647 30.82 -4.20 7.11
C ILE A 647 31.89 -4.99 7.89
N TYR A 648 32.64 -4.33 8.77
CA TYR A 648 33.77 -4.88 9.53
C TYR A 648 33.48 -5.02 11.03
N THR A 649 32.35 -4.50 11.51
CA THR A 649 31.93 -4.52 12.93
C THR A 649 30.82 -5.54 13.15
N ASN A 650 30.88 -6.27 14.27
CA ASN A 650 29.81 -7.20 14.68
C ASN A 650 28.61 -6.51 15.38
N ASP A 651 28.56 -5.18 15.35
CA ASP A 651 27.51 -4.40 16.01
C ASP A 651 26.32 -4.19 15.07
N ASP A 652 25.15 -4.76 15.43
CA ASP A 652 23.87 -4.59 14.73
C ASP A 652 23.28 -3.16 14.91
N LEU A 653 24.06 -2.12 14.59
CA LEU A 653 23.62 -0.73 14.64
C LEU A 653 22.62 -0.44 13.50
N PRO A 654 21.39 0.00 13.81
CA PRO A 654 20.40 0.32 12.78
C PRO A 654 20.73 1.65 12.09
N PHE A 655 20.78 1.62 10.76
CA PHE A 655 21.00 2.80 9.93
C PHE A 655 19.75 3.14 9.11
N SER A 656 19.53 4.44 8.89
CA SER A 656 18.33 4.95 8.26
C SER A 656 18.25 4.64 6.76
N SER A 657 17.04 4.63 6.21
CA SER A 657 16.86 4.56 4.74
C SER A 657 17.58 5.69 4.01
N PHE A 658 17.75 6.86 4.65
CA PHE A 658 18.49 7.98 4.09
C PHE A 658 20.00 7.70 4.02
N ALA A 659 20.58 6.99 5.00
CA ALA A 659 21.98 6.57 4.94
C ALA A 659 22.27 5.70 3.71
N TYR A 660 21.43 4.72 3.42
CA TYR A 660 21.55 3.89 2.22
C TYR A 660 21.34 4.67 0.91
N ARG A 661 20.49 5.73 0.91
CA ARG A 661 20.32 6.65 -0.22
C ARG A 661 21.57 7.53 -0.45
N ILE A 662 22.24 7.96 0.63
CA ILE A 662 23.52 8.69 0.56
C ILE A 662 24.61 7.79 -0.02
N GLU A 663 24.70 6.54 0.42
CA GLU A 663 25.65 5.56 -0.11
C GLU A 663 25.44 5.32 -1.61
N ALA A 664 24.19 5.14 -2.04
CA ALA A 664 23.84 5.02 -3.45
C ALA A 664 24.29 6.25 -4.26
N ALA A 665 24.14 7.47 -3.72
CA ALA A 665 24.61 8.69 -4.35
C ALA A 665 26.14 8.84 -4.35
N GLN A 666 26.86 8.28 -3.37
CA GLN A 666 28.32 8.20 -3.39
C GLN A 666 28.83 7.18 -4.42
N LEU A 667 28.16 6.04 -4.59
CA LEU A 667 28.46 5.08 -5.67
C LEU A 667 28.17 5.68 -7.05
N PHE A 668 27.10 6.49 -7.16
CA PHE A 668 26.81 7.27 -8.36
C PHE A 668 27.89 8.32 -8.65
N ALA A 669 28.36 9.05 -7.64
CA ALA A 669 29.48 10.00 -7.76
C ALA A 669 30.75 9.33 -8.33
N ARG A 670 31.12 8.16 -7.78
CA ARG A 670 32.24 7.34 -8.29
C ARG A 670 32.03 6.94 -9.75
N THR A 671 30.81 6.53 -10.10
CA THR A 671 30.45 6.18 -11.49
C THR A 671 30.61 7.36 -12.45
N LEU A 672 30.21 8.58 -12.07
CA LEU A 672 30.37 9.79 -12.88
C LEU A 672 31.85 10.16 -13.08
N SER A 673 32.69 9.99 -12.06
CA SER A 673 34.14 10.24 -12.17
C SER A 673 34.82 9.29 -13.17
N ILE A 674 34.28 8.08 -13.34
CA ILE A 674 34.76 7.06 -14.28
C ILE A 674 34.12 7.19 -15.67
N ALA A 675 32.87 7.64 -15.76
CA ALA A 675 32.17 7.82 -17.03
C ALA A 675 32.64 9.05 -17.83
N SER A 676 33.28 10.02 -17.15
CA SER A 676 33.81 11.24 -17.77
C SER A 676 35.24 11.11 -18.32
N THR A 677 35.95 10.02 -17.99
CA THR A 677 37.30 9.72 -18.48
C THR A 677 37.28 8.71 -19.62
N HIS A 678 38.00 8.99 -20.73
CA HIS A 678 38.00 8.13 -21.92
C HIS A 678 38.85 6.86 -21.74
N GLU A 679 39.92 6.92 -20.93
CA GLU A 679 40.85 5.83 -20.66
C GLU A 679 40.72 5.35 -19.20
N VAL A 680 39.69 4.55 -18.94
CA VAL A 680 39.45 3.96 -17.60
C VAL A 680 40.15 2.61 -17.50
N HIS A 681 40.93 2.40 -16.43
CA HIS A 681 41.48 1.06 -16.18
C HIS A 681 40.37 0.06 -15.87
N ARG A 682 40.47 -1.16 -16.41
CA ARG A 682 39.47 -2.23 -16.28
C ARG A 682 38.97 -2.41 -14.84
N ASP A 683 39.90 -2.38 -13.90
CA ASP A 683 39.66 -2.63 -12.47
C ASP A 683 38.86 -1.50 -11.80
N GLN A 684 38.90 -0.27 -12.31
CA GLN A 684 38.10 0.84 -11.75
C GLN A 684 36.61 0.63 -12.04
N VAL A 685 36.26 0.20 -13.26
CA VAL A 685 34.89 -0.21 -13.61
C VAL A 685 34.47 -1.41 -12.78
N GLN A 686 35.34 -2.43 -12.63
CA GLN A 686 34.99 -3.62 -11.85
C GLN A 686 34.85 -3.32 -10.35
N ASN A 687 35.63 -2.38 -9.80
CA ASN A 687 35.48 -1.96 -8.42
C ASN A 687 34.09 -1.33 -8.17
N VAL A 688 33.64 -0.44 -9.05
CA VAL A 688 32.29 0.13 -8.95
C VAL A 688 31.20 -0.93 -9.14
N ASP A 689 31.34 -1.83 -10.12
CA ASP A 689 30.43 -2.96 -10.32
C ASP A 689 30.32 -3.86 -9.08
N ASN A 690 31.45 -4.21 -8.47
CA ASN A 690 31.50 -4.96 -7.22
C ASN A 690 30.76 -4.23 -6.09
N LEU A 691 30.95 -2.91 -5.96
CA LEU A 691 30.30 -2.10 -4.92
C LEU A 691 28.78 -2.00 -5.12
N LEU A 692 28.30 -1.88 -6.36
CA LEU A 692 26.86 -1.86 -6.70
C LEU A 692 26.17 -3.19 -6.36
N VAL A 693 26.85 -4.32 -6.61
CA VAL A 693 26.37 -5.64 -6.20
C VAL A 693 26.43 -5.80 -4.67
N ALA A 694 27.56 -5.45 -4.06
CA ALA A 694 27.76 -5.57 -2.61
C ALA A 694 26.78 -4.73 -1.79
N TRP A 695 26.35 -3.56 -2.30
CA TRP A 695 25.35 -2.71 -1.65
C TRP A 695 24.09 -3.48 -1.24
N HIS A 696 23.55 -4.31 -2.14
CA HIS A 696 22.37 -5.14 -1.88
C HIS A 696 22.57 -6.18 -0.77
N HIS A 697 23.81 -6.64 -0.59
CA HIS A 697 24.18 -7.64 0.42
C HIS A 697 24.53 -7.02 1.78
N HIS A 698 24.75 -5.70 1.85
CA HIS A 698 25.07 -4.94 3.06
C HIS A 698 23.93 -4.01 3.52
N LEU A 699 22.69 -4.33 3.09
CA LEU A 699 21.46 -3.72 3.59
C LEU A 699 21.12 -4.31 4.97
N GLY A 700 20.83 -3.43 5.93
CA GLY A 700 20.44 -3.83 7.28
C GLY A 700 19.09 -4.54 7.34
N VAL A 701 18.79 -5.15 8.50
CA VAL A 701 17.52 -5.86 8.73
C VAL A 701 16.34 -4.94 8.43
N GLY A 702 15.44 -5.39 7.55
CA GLY A 702 14.28 -4.60 7.11
C GLY A 702 14.55 -3.56 6.02
N LYS A 703 15.76 -3.50 5.44
CA LYS A 703 16.12 -2.59 4.32
C LYS A 703 16.26 -3.28 2.96
N ALA A 704 16.13 -4.61 2.92
CA ALA A 704 16.26 -5.42 1.70
C ALA A 704 15.22 -5.08 0.62
N GLU A 705 14.01 -4.67 0.99
CA GLU A 705 12.97 -4.20 0.09
C GLU A 705 12.48 -2.80 0.50
N PRO A 706 12.11 -1.92 -0.44
CA PRO A 706 11.59 -0.58 -0.16
C PRO A 706 10.10 -0.58 0.25
N VAL A 707 9.51 -1.74 0.50
CA VAL A 707 8.11 -1.92 0.87
C VAL A 707 8.05 -2.62 2.23
N ASP A 708 7.33 -2.04 3.18
CA ASP A 708 7.13 -2.62 4.50
C ASP A 708 6.08 -3.75 4.49
N SER A 709 6.00 -4.50 5.60
CA SER A 709 5.06 -5.61 5.75
C SER A 709 3.57 -5.22 5.77
N THR A 710 3.25 -3.92 5.74
CA THR A 710 1.90 -3.37 5.59
C THR A 710 1.56 -3.00 4.14
N GLY A 711 2.55 -3.03 3.23
CA GLY A 711 2.45 -2.52 1.86
C GLY A 711 2.69 -1.02 1.76
N GLY A 712 3.21 -0.39 2.83
CA GLY A 712 3.68 0.98 2.81
C GLY A 712 5.03 1.05 2.08
N VAL A 713 5.18 2.06 1.21
CA VAL A 713 6.44 2.30 0.49
C VAL A 713 7.29 3.27 1.31
N ASP A 714 8.51 2.88 1.63
CA ASP A 714 9.54 3.79 2.11
C ASP A 714 10.11 4.55 0.91
N HIS A 715 9.65 5.78 0.70
CA HIS A 715 10.06 6.60 -0.44
C HIS A 715 11.55 6.91 -0.48
N THR A 716 12.24 6.93 0.66
CA THR A 716 13.68 7.20 0.73
C THR A 716 14.47 5.95 0.33
N LEU A 717 14.07 4.78 0.83
CA LEU A 717 14.66 3.49 0.47
C LEU A 717 14.36 3.13 -0.99
N LEU A 718 13.13 3.40 -1.48
CA LEU A 718 12.76 3.24 -2.88
C LEU A 718 13.70 4.02 -3.81
N GLN A 719 13.99 5.28 -3.46
CA GLN A 719 14.94 6.09 -4.21
C GLN A 719 16.37 5.59 -4.11
N ALA A 720 16.78 5.00 -2.98
CA ALA A 720 18.10 4.37 -2.84
C ALA A 720 18.26 3.19 -3.80
N HIS A 721 17.32 2.23 -3.78
CA HIS A 721 17.28 1.09 -4.72
C HIS A 721 17.21 1.57 -6.18
N ALA A 722 16.34 2.53 -6.50
CA ALA A 722 16.22 3.08 -7.85
C ALA A 722 17.51 3.79 -8.32
N LEU A 723 18.25 4.46 -7.42
CA LEU A 723 19.53 5.09 -7.74
C LEU A 723 20.64 4.06 -7.97
N ILE A 724 20.65 2.93 -7.25
CA ILE A 724 21.60 1.83 -7.52
C ILE A 724 21.34 1.23 -8.90
N GLU A 725 20.08 0.96 -9.26
CA GLU A 725 19.75 0.42 -10.58
C GLU A 725 20.01 1.46 -11.70
N TYR A 726 19.76 2.76 -11.45
CA TYR A 726 20.14 3.84 -12.37
C TYR A 726 21.65 3.93 -12.57
N THR A 727 22.43 3.82 -11.48
CA THR A 727 23.90 3.82 -11.53
C THR A 727 24.42 2.62 -12.33
N THR A 728 23.82 1.45 -12.14
CA THR A 728 24.15 0.22 -12.86
C THR A 728 23.86 0.36 -14.36
N MET A 729 22.70 0.92 -14.74
CA MET A 729 22.39 1.25 -16.13
C MET A 729 23.42 2.25 -16.72
N TYR A 730 23.75 3.31 -15.99
CA TYR A 730 24.69 4.35 -16.42
C TYR A 730 26.13 3.81 -16.60
N LEU A 731 26.57 2.89 -15.75
CA LEU A 731 27.89 2.25 -15.85
C LEU A 731 27.99 1.30 -17.05
N HIS A 732 26.96 0.47 -17.28
CA HIS A 732 27.05 -0.64 -18.24
C HIS A 732 26.49 -0.33 -19.63
N PHE A 733 25.44 0.48 -19.76
CA PHE A 733 24.82 0.74 -21.08
C PHE A 733 25.81 1.33 -22.10
N PRO A 734 26.66 2.34 -21.77
CA PRO A 734 27.64 2.88 -22.72
C PRO A 734 28.79 1.93 -23.11
N ARG A 735 28.94 0.80 -22.40
CA ARG A 735 29.96 -0.23 -22.61
C ARG A 735 29.41 -1.52 -23.23
N SER A 736 28.14 -1.49 -23.64
CA SER A 736 27.37 -2.65 -24.10
C SER A 736 27.36 -2.82 -25.62
N ASP A 737 26.66 -3.85 -26.10
CA ASP A 737 26.29 -4.03 -27.51
C ASP A 737 25.00 -3.28 -27.89
N LEU A 738 24.34 -2.63 -26.91
CA LEU A 738 23.01 -2.02 -27.09
C LEU A 738 23.06 -0.55 -27.56
N ILE A 739 24.18 0.15 -27.37
CA ILE A 739 24.31 1.59 -27.63
C ILE A 739 24.03 1.98 -29.10
N GLY A 740 24.35 1.09 -30.04
CA GLY A 740 24.33 1.39 -31.48
C GLY A 740 22.96 1.44 -32.16
N VAL A 741 21.85 1.12 -31.48
CA VAL A 741 20.56 0.89 -32.15
C VAL A 741 19.54 2.03 -31.98
N ILE A 742 19.52 2.72 -30.83
CA ILE A 742 18.46 3.72 -30.51
C ILE A 742 19.01 5.03 -29.91
N ALA A 743 20.28 5.08 -29.51
CA ALA A 743 20.83 6.21 -28.73
C ALA A 743 20.60 7.60 -29.38
N ALA A 744 20.71 7.69 -30.71
CA ALA A 744 20.55 8.94 -31.47
C ALA A 744 19.18 9.61 -31.34
N ALA A 745 18.11 8.85 -31.09
CA ALA A 745 16.73 9.36 -31.03
C ALA A 745 16.31 9.90 -29.65
N SER A 746 17.12 9.65 -28.62
CA SER A 746 16.74 9.82 -27.21
C SER A 746 17.11 11.17 -26.59
N GLY A 747 17.90 11.99 -27.30
CA GLY A 747 18.57 13.16 -26.72
C GLY A 747 19.71 12.82 -25.75
N ILE A 748 19.85 11.56 -25.32
CA ILE A 748 20.94 11.08 -24.47
C ILE A 748 22.20 11.01 -25.33
N LYS A 749 23.02 12.07 -25.27
CA LYS A 749 24.40 12.02 -25.77
C LYS A 749 25.21 11.10 -24.87
N THR A 750 25.12 9.80 -25.11
CA THR A 750 26.06 8.81 -24.59
C THR A 750 27.44 9.17 -25.14
N SER A 751 28.23 9.82 -24.29
CA SER A 751 29.57 10.28 -24.62
C SER A 751 30.48 9.08 -24.83
N LEU A 752 30.72 8.78 -26.10
CA LEU A 752 31.65 7.79 -26.64
C LEU A 752 31.26 6.33 -26.38
N ASP A 753 31.63 5.49 -27.34
CA ASP A 753 31.55 4.04 -27.25
C ASP A 753 32.67 3.56 -26.30
N LEU A 754 32.36 3.48 -25.01
CA LEU A 754 33.36 3.24 -23.97
C LEU A 754 33.85 1.79 -24.01
N LEU A 755 35.16 1.61 -23.91
CA LEU A 755 35.78 0.29 -24.03
C LEU A 755 35.17 -0.71 -23.02
N PRO A 756 34.74 -1.91 -23.49
CA PRO A 756 34.17 -2.92 -22.62
C PRO A 756 35.25 -3.55 -21.74
N THR A 757 34.97 -3.69 -20.45
CA THR A 757 35.86 -4.36 -19.51
C THR A 757 35.74 -5.88 -19.49
N TYR A 758 34.76 -6.43 -20.21
CA TYR A 758 34.53 -7.87 -20.43
C TYR A 758 34.04 -8.03 -21.88
N SER A 759 33.09 -8.92 -22.15
CA SER A 759 32.31 -8.85 -23.38
C SER A 759 31.28 -7.70 -23.29
N ARG A 760 31.03 -7.04 -24.43
CA ARG A 760 29.91 -6.07 -24.57
C ARG A 760 28.56 -6.68 -24.17
N SER A 761 28.37 -7.98 -24.45
CA SER A 761 27.17 -8.73 -24.08
C SER A 761 26.95 -8.83 -22.57
N MET A 762 28.00 -8.98 -21.74
CA MET A 762 27.86 -8.96 -20.28
C MET A 762 27.41 -7.59 -19.77
N HIS A 763 27.97 -6.50 -20.31
CA HIS A 763 27.50 -5.13 -20.02
C HIS A 763 26.04 -4.95 -20.45
N GLY A 764 25.65 -5.45 -21.63
CA GLY A 764 24.27 -5.44 -22.10
C GLY A 764 23.29 -6.20 -21.19
N ILE A 765 23.68 -7.38 -20.69
CA ILE A 765 22.84 -8.17 -19.75
C ILE A 765 22.64 -7.41 -18.43
N LYS A 766 23.71 -6.82 -17.86
CA LYS A 766 23.62 -6.05 -16.61
C LYS A 766 22.74 -4.81 -16.77
N ALA A 767 22.92 -4.05 -17.87
CA ALA A 767 22.08 -2.89 -18.18
C ALA A 767 20.60 -3.27 -18.34
N VAL A 768 20.29 -4.35 -19.06
CA VAL A 768 18.90 -4.83 -19.26
C VAL A 768 18.25 -5.31 -17.97
N GLU A 769 19.00 -6.00 -17.10
CA GLU A 769 18.47 -6.47 -15.82
C GLU A 769 18.20 -5.30 -14.87
N ALA A 770 19.13 -4.36 -14.76
CA ALA A 770 18.93 -3.12 -13.99
C ALA A 770 17.73 -2.30 -14.50
N ALA A 771 17.57 -2.19 -15.82
CA ALA A 771 16.41 -1.52 -16.43
C ALA A 771 15.08 -2.21 -16.11
N LYS A 772 15.03 -3.54 -15.95
CA LYS A 772 13.80 -4.23 -15.49
C LYS A 772 13.50 -3.86 -14.05
N ARG A 773 14.49 -4.01 -13.18
CA ARG A 773 14.34 -3.75 -11.74
C ARG A 773 13.96 -2.30 -11.46
N PHE A 774 14.54 -1.34 -12.19
CA PHE A 774 14.13 0.06 -12.11
C PHE A 774 12.65 0.25 -12.50
N ILE A 775 12.17 -0.32 -13.60
CA ILE A 775 10.76 -0.25 -14.00
C ILE A 775 9.86 -0.92 -12.96
N ASP A 776 10.25 -2.10 -12.48
CA ASP A 776 9.51 -2.88 -11.51
C ASP A 776 9.43 -2.12 -10.16
N LEU A 777 10.50 -1.43 -9.72
CA LEU A 777 10.55 -0.52 -8.56
C LEU A 777 9.62 0.69 -8.72
N VAL A 778 9.65 1.39 -9.86
CA VAL A 778 8.73 2.51 -10.14
C VAL A 778 7.27 2.00 -10.12
N GLY A 779 7.03 0.77 -10.56
CA GLY A 779 5.72 0.11 -10.48
C GLY A 779 5.22 -0.28 -9.08
N LEU A 780 6.03 -0.19 -8.01
CA LEU A 780 5.63 -0.55 -6.65
C LEU A 780 4.70 0.48 -5.99
N GLU A 781 4.81 1.76 -6.35
CA GLU A 781 4.03 2.81 -5.72
C GLU A 781 2.60 2.85 -6.27
N SER A 782 1.64 2.69 -5.36
CA SER A 782 0.18 2.73 -5.62
C SER A 782 -0.32 4.00 -6.31
N SER A 783 0.42 5.11 -6.22
CA SER A 783 0.07 6.39 -6.81
C SER A 783 1.31 7.07 -7.42
N ALA A 784 1.39 7.07 -8.76
CA ALA A 784 2.49 7.67 -9.51
C ALA A 784 2.78 9.14 -9.15
N LEU A 785 1.77 9.87 -8.62
CA LEU A 785 1.86 11.27 -8.20
C LEU A 785 2.93 11.55 -7.13
N LYS A 786 3.35 10.52 -6.37
CA LYS A 786 4.39 10.61 -5.34
C LYS A 786 5.82 10.39 -5.85
N HIS A 787 6.01 10.03 -7.13
CA HIS A 787 7.36 9.89 -7.67
C HIS A 787 8.04 11.26 -7.79
N SER A 788 9.30 11.31 -7.36
CA SER A 788 10.15 12.46 -7.63
C SER A 788 10.31 12.67 -9.14
N PRO A 789 10.24 13.91 -9.65
CA PRO A 789 10.55 14.22 -11.04
C PRO A 789 11.92 13.68 -11.50
N LEU A 790 12.90 13.57 -10.59
CA LEU A 790 14.25 13.05 -10.87
C LEU A 790 14.22 11.57 -11.33
N MET A 791 13.23 10.78 -10.91
CA MET A 791 13.10 9.38 -11.31
C MET A 791 12.70 9.21 -12.79
N LEU A 792 12.10 10.24 -13.42
CA LEU A 792 11.55 10.13 -14.78
C LEU A 792 12.64 10.00 -15.86
N LYS A 793 13.81 10.62 -15.67
CA LYS A 793 14.96 10.43 -16.58
C LYS A 793 15.60 9.03 -16.41
N GLY A 794 15.49 8.43 -15.22
CA GLY A 794 15.83 7.02 -15.02
C GLY A 794 14.87 6.06 -15.75
N LEU A 795 13.56 6.38 -15.74
CA LEU A 795 12.56 5.62 -16.50
C LEU A 795 12.79 5.74 -18.01
N LEU A 796 13.17 6.92 -18.51
CA LEU A 796 13.58 7.12 -19.91
C LEU A 796 14.73 6.19 -20.29
N LEU A 797 15.84 6.19 -19.53
CA LEU A 797 17.00 5.35 -19.77
C LEU A 797 16.65 3.86 -19.74
N SER A 798 15.83 3.42 -18.76
CA SER A 798 15.31 2.06 -18.71
C SER A 798 14.57 1.67 -19.98
N CYS A 799 13.66 2.51 -20.47
CA CYS A 799 12.93 2.26 -21.70
C CYS A 799 13.85 2.22 -22.93
N THR A 800 14.84 3.13 -23.04
CA THR A 800 15.84 3.12 -24.12
C THR A 800 16.62 1.79 -24.16
N ILE A 801 17.05 1.29 -23.00
CA ILE A 801 17.78 0.01 -22.88
C ILE A 801 16.89 -1.17 -23.29
N GLN A 802 15.65 -1.22 -22.79
CA GLN A 802 14.71 -2.31 -23.11
C GLN A 802 14.33 -2.33 -24.60
N LEU A 803 14.10 -1.16 -25.19
CA LEU A 803 13.89 -1.00 -26.64
C LEU A 803 15.10 -1.51 -27.42
N SER A 804 16.32 -1.08 -27.06
CA SER A 804 17.56 -1.44 -27.77
C SER A 804 17.81 -2.96 -27.72
N ALA A 805 17.57 -3.58 -26.56
CA ALA A 805 17.66 -5.02 -26.39
C ALA A 805 16.60 -5.80 -27.19
N SER A 806 15.40 -5.24 -27.34
CA SER A 806 14.31 -5.86 -28.09
C SER A 806 14.57 -5.84 -29.59
N SER A 807 15.04 -4.71 -30.15
CA SER A 807 15.42 -4.61 -31.56
C SER A 807 16.59 -5.53 -31.93
N LEU A 808 17.56 -5.73 -31.02
CA LEU A 808 18.67 -6.66 -31.25
C LEU A 808 18.29 -8.14 -31.07
N ARG A 809 17.27 -8.46 -30.27
CA ARG A 809 16.94 -9.84 -29.86
C ARG A 809 15.42 -10.10 -29.80
N PRO A 810 14.67 -9.99 -30.94
CA PRO A 810 13.21 -9.90 -30.91
C PRO A 810 12.49 -11.10 -30.27
N SER A 811 12.92 -12.32 -30.61
CA SER A 811 12.25 -13.57 -30.23
C SER A 811 12.30 -13.92 -28.73
N ARG A 812 13.14 -13.24 -27.94
CA ARG A 812 13.34 -13.57 -26.52
C ARG A 812 12.66 -12.60 -25.55
N TYR A 813 12.26 -11.41 -26.03
CA TYR A 813 11.83 -10.32 -25.15
C TYR A 813 10.48 -9.68 -25.51
N SER A 814 9.95 -9.87 -26.72
CA SER A 814 8.67 -9.33 -27.25
C SER A 814 7.63 -8.96 -26.17
N ASP A 815 7.05 -9.96 -25.51
CA ASP A 815 5.82 -9.76 -24.73
C ASP A 815 6.10 -9.15 -23.35
N GLN A 816 7.27 -9.48 -22.77
CA GLN A 816 7.73 -8.91 -21.50
C GLN A 816 8.18 -7.45 -21.67
N PHE A 817 8.80 -7.13 -22.81
CA PHE A 817 9.14 -5.78 -23.19
C PHE A 817 7.87 -4.93 -23.37
N HIS A 818 6.94 -5.39 -24.20
CA HIS A 818 5.69 -4.68 -24.48
C HIS A 818 4.92 -4.38 -23.19
N SER A 819 4.82 -5.35 -22.29
CA SER A 819 4.19 -5.19 -20.97
C SER A 819 4.85 -4.09 -20.12
N ARG A 820 6.20 -4.05 -20.07
CA ARG A 820 6.95 -3.02 -19.31
C ARG A 820 6.91 -1.63 -19.97
N LEU A 821 6.88 -1.56 -21.30
CA LEU A 821 6.69 -0.31 -22.04
C LEU A 821 5.29 0.28 -21.75
N CYS A 822 4.25 -0.55 -21.79
CA CYS A 822 2.88 -0.17 -21.45
C CYS A 822 2.74 0.30 -19.99
N LEU A 823 3.40 -0.36 -19.03
CA LEU A 823 3.47 0.09 -17.64
C LEU A 823 4.12 1.48 -17.54
N SER A 824 5.29 1.65 -18.16
CA SER A 824 6.07 2.90 -18.12
C SER A 824 5.30 4.09 -18.71
N LEU A 825 4.69 3.89 -19.90
CA LEU A 825 3.82 4.89 -20.53
C LEU A 825 2.54 5.16 -19.74
N GLY A 826 2.01 4.16 -19.03
CA GLY A 826 0.86 4.31 -18.13
C GLY A 826 1.17 5.21 -16.93
N ILE A 827 2.31 4.99 -16.28
CA ILE A 827 2.80 5.80 -15.15
C ILE A 827 3.05 7.25 -15.60
N LEU A 828 3.71 7.45 -16.74
CA LEU A 828 3.93 8.79 -17.32
C LEU A 828 2.60 9.48 -17.64
N LYS A 829 1.62 8.76 -18.23
CA LYS A 829 0.28 9.30 -18.52
C LYS A 829 -0.46 9.75 -17.25
N THR A 830 -0.30 9.06 -16.12
CA THR A 830 -0.84 9.50 -14.82
C THR A 830 -0.17 10.78 -14.33
N LEU A 831 1.10 11.01 -14.67
CA LEU A 831 1.86 12.20 -14.28
C LEU A 831 1.70 13.41 -15.21
N TYR A 832 1.14 13.28 -16.41
CA TYR A 832 0.95 14.41 -17.34
C TYR A 832 0.26 15.65 -16.71
N PRO A 833 -0.80 15.53 -15.89
CA PRO A 833 -1.46 16.72 -15.33
C PRO A 833 -0.55 17.50 -14.37
N VAL A 834 0.43 16.82 -13.77
CA VAL A 834 1.32 17.36 -12.73
C VAL A 834 2.64 17.83 -13.34
N TRP A 835 3.34 16.99 -14.11
CA TRP A 835 4.69 17.28 -14.61
C TRP A 835 4.75 17.43 -16.13
N ALA A 836 5.30 18.55 -16.62
CA ALA A 836 5.60 18.71 -18.05
C ALA A 836 6.66 17.70 -18.51
N LEU A 837 7.64 17.41 -17.66
CA LEU A 837 8.67 16.40 -17.87
C LEU A 837 8.10 15.00 -18.17
N ALA A 838 6.95 14.65 -17.59
CA ALA A 838 6.32 13.36 -17.87
C ALA A 838 5.79 13.25 -19.31
N ARG A 839 5.37 14.37 -19.92
CA ARG A 839 5.02 14.43 -21.35
C ARG A 839 6.26 14.27 -22.22
N GLU A 840 7.28 15.10 -21.99
CA GLU A 840 8.56 15.07 -22.73
C GLU A 840 9.19 13.66 -22.74
N VAL A 841 9.26 13.01 -21.58
CA VAL A 841 9.79 11.64 -21.46
C VAL A 841 8.93 10.63 -22.21
N SER A 842 7.60 10.74 -22.15
CA SER A 842 6.68 9.83 -22.85
C SER A 842 6.76 9.97 -24.37
N ASP A 843 6.83 11.21 -24.87
CA ASP A 843 6.95 11.48 -26.31
C ASP A 843 8.31 11.05 -26.85
N SER A 844 9.38 11.18 -26.05
CA SER A 844 10.68 10.59 -26.34
C SER A 844 10.62 9.06 -26.43
N ILE A 845 9.96 8.39 -25.48
CA ILE A 845 9.79 6.93 -25.48
C ILE A 845 8.98 6.45 -26.69
N ARG A 846 7.89 7.16 -27.04
CA ARG A 846 7.08 6.85 -28.23
C ARG A 846 7.86 7.05 -29.53
N SER A 847 8.63 8.13 -29.63
CA SER A 847 9.50 8.40 -30.78
C SER A 847 10.52 7.27 -30.98
N MET A 848 11.21 6.86 -29.91
CA MET A 848 12.13 5.72 -29.96
C MET A 848 11.42 4.41 -30.33
N ALA A 849 10.25 4.12 -29.75
CA ALA A 849 9.47 2.91 -30.07
C ALA A 849 9.04 2.85 -31.54
N ASN A 850 8.62 3.98 -32.11
CA ASN A 850 8.23 4.08 -33.52
C ASN A 850 9.39 3.90 -34.51
N GLN A 851 10.64 4.10 -34.07
CA GLN A 851 11.85 3.85 -34.87
C GLN A 851 12.37 2.42 -34.70
N ALA A 852 12.13 1.82 -33.53
CA ALA A 852 12.68 0.54 -33.10
C ALA A 852 11.82 -0.69 -33.45
N LEU A 853 10.53 -0.49 -33.71
CA LEU A 853 9.55 -1.52 -34.03
C LEU A 853 9.20 -1.49 -35.54
N PRO A 854 9.13 -2.64 -36.23
CA PRO A 854 8.72 -2.69 -37.64
C PRO A 854 7.31 -2.13 -37.85
N ARG A 855 7.08 -1.45 -38.97
CA ARG A 855 5.72 -1.08 -39.40
C ARG A 855 5.03 -2.33 -39.95
N GLU A 856 3.72 -2.49 -39.69
CA GLU A 856 2.94 -3.65 -40.16
C GLU A 856 3.00 -3.89 -41.69
N LYS A 857 3.35 -2.86 -42.48
CA LYS A 857 3.53 -3.01 -43.94
C LYS A 857 4.66 -3.97 -44.33
N ASP A 858 5.69 -4.14 -43.50
CA ASP A 858 6.84 -5.00 -43.82
C ASP A 858 6.59 -6.50 -43.52
N LEU A 859 5.51 -6.82 -42.79
CA LEU A 859 5.11 -8.21 -42.48
C LEU A 859 4.35 -8.89 -43.63
N THR A 860 3.98 -8.16 -44.67
CA THR A 860 3.15 -8.69 -45.78
C THR A 860 3.93 -9.47 -46.85
N LEU A 861 5.27 -9.53 -46.75
CA LEU A 861 6.15 -10.19 -47.72
C LEU A 861 6.62 -11.61 -47.32
N ASN A 862 6.12 -12.18 -46.22
CA ASN A 862 6.49 -13.55 -45.82
C ASN A 862 5.28 -14.34 -45.28
N PRO A 863 4.59 -15.15 -46.11
CA PRO A 863 3.29 -15.75 -45.79
C PRO A 863 3.37 -17.01 -44.92
N SER A 864 4.25 -17.02 -43.91
CA SER A 864 4.41 -18.13 -42.94
C SER A 864 4.00 -17.78 -41.51
N LEU A 865 3.52 -16.55 -41.26
CA LEU A 865 3.03 -16.07 -39.96
C LEU A 865 1.73 -15.28 -40.12
N SER A 866 0.61 -15.98 -40.33
CA SER A 866 -0.72 -15.38 -40.26
C SER A 866 -1.69 -16.24 -39.44
N LEU A 867 -2.44 -15.56 -38.56
CA LEU A 867 -3.65 -16.01 -37.88
C LEU A 867 -3.48 -17.14 -36.86
N VAL A 868 -3.40 -16.74 -35.59
CA VAL A 868 -3.75 -17.61 -34.47
C VAL A 868 -5.26 -17.85 -34.53
N ASP A 869 -5.64 -19.05 -34.95
CA ASP A 869 -7.03 -19.52 -34.95
C ASP A 869 -7.59 -19.53 -33.52
N SER A 870 -8.74 -18.90 -33.32
CA SER A 870 -9.42 -18.83 -32.03
C SER A 870 -10.18 -20.14 -31.77
N GLY A 871 -9.42 -21.20 -31.44
CA GLY A 871 -9.90 -22.57 -31.26
C GLY A 871 -10.86 -22.76 -30.08
N ILE A 872 -12.13 -22.39 -30.27
CA ILE A 872 -13.29 -22.89 -29.51
C ILE A 872 -14.34 -23.38 -30.50
N ASN A 873 -14.10 -24.56 -31.09
CA ASN A 873 -15.15 -25.33 -31.74
C ASN A 873 -15.95 -26.08 -30.65
N LEU A 874 -17.21 -25.67 -30.46
CA LEU A 874 -18.18 -26.42 -29.67
C LEU A 874 -18.57 -27.69 -30.45
N PRO A 875 -18.57 -28.89 -29.85
CA PRO A 875 -19.10 -30.07 -30.51
C PRO A 875 -20.63 -29.95 -30.62
N ALA A 876 -21.14 -30.06 -31.84
CA ALA A 876 -22.58 -30.13 -32.09
C ALA A 876 -23.16 -31.42 -31.48
N MET A 877 -24.33 -31.32 -30.86
CA MET A 877 -25.12 -32.49 -30.48
C MET A 877 -25.67 -33.15 -31.74
N SER A 878 -25.24 -34.38 -32.02
CA SER A 878 -25.91 -35.27 -32.97
C SER A 878 -26.93 -36.13 -32.23
N GLU A 879 -28.21 -35.81 -32.35
CA GLU A 879 -29.27 -36.79 -32.13
C GLU A 879 -29.32 -37.72 -33.34
N GLN A 880 -29.06 -39.01 -33.17
CA GLN A 880 -29.74 -40.07 -33.92
C GLN A 880 -29.51 -41.47 -33.31
N ASP A 881 -30.60 -42.22 -33.32
CA ASP A 881 -30.72 -43.69 -33.29
C ASP A 881 -30.06 -44.49 -32.16
N GLU A 882 -30.89 -44.84 -31.16
CA GLU A 882 -30.83 -46.18 -30.58
C GLU A 882 -32.26 -46.75 -30.43
N GLN A 883 -32.57 -47.78 -31.21
CA GLN A 883 -33.81 -48.56 -31.10
C GLN A 883 -33.66 -49.60 -29.98
N ASN A 884 -34.74 -49.77 -29.22
CA ASN A 884 -34.91 -50.84 -28.23
C ASN A 884 -34.77 -52.23 -28.91
N PRO A 885 -34.29 -53.28 -28.21
CA PRO A 885 -35.27 -54.10 -27.48
C PRO A 885 -34.79 -54.83 -26.19
N GLU A 886 -35.79 -55.23 -25.39
CA GLU A 886 -35.86 -56.44 -24.54
C GLU A 886 -34.75 -56.75 -23.50
N SER A 887 -35.04 -56.51 -22.22
CA SER A 887 -35.51 -57.57 -21.28
C SER A 887 -35.92 -57.00 -19.91
#